data_AF-A0A0D3RLX1-F1
#
_entry.id   AF-A0A0D3RLX1-F1
#
_cell.length_a   1.000
_cell.length_b   1.000
_cell.length_c   1.000
_cell.angle_alpha   90.00
_cell.angle_beta   90.00
_cell.angle_gamma   90.00
#
_symmetry.space_group_name_H-M   'P 1'
#
loop_
_entity.id
_entity.type
_entity.pdbx_description
1 polymer ?
#
loop_
_entity_poly.entity_id
_entity_poly.type
_entity_poly.pdbx_seq_one_letter_code
_entity_poly.pdbx_strand_id
1 'polypeptide(L)'
;MIIIGPDNKLYEIKRVQSDTSLTLVEEYTGETQTDVPCRIITTYEGDLTQFSARFTALMTRMSNDSKAMRSWLTAVDEVLIEREDGTELAVKSLLQIVNEHNAALKWYTDNTDAINAAGDKAKEAAASAASASQYSSIASTKADESSQSAASSAESKSAAEFSALAAKTSETNAAENAASSRVSAAAAKASETNAAASEAKVSESEKASALSALSSANDAAEAKKYAEAANSSREAAAASETVSAKNAAAASESKEIAGGHATNAAKSAADANQLKLDVDTSKSQISEFRDEVIAARETTRQYSEEAKDAANNAANKAASQTSAQITASIQREVEKATTASTSASESAFDAKQFRDEAAAFAGSLDIKESTTSQKGIVQLSSATDSDSEALAATPKAVKAVMSEVQTKAPLDSPAFTGTPTTPTPPDDAKGLQTANAEFVRKLIAALVGSVPESLDTLQELADALGNDPNFATTVLNKLAGKQPLDDTLTALSGKSVDGLIEYVGLRETISRATDALQKSQNGGDIPDKDLFVRRIGATRAFDGAVNIGGDDNPWTTAEFISWLESCGAFNHPYWMCRGSWSYAHNKIITDTGCGNICLAGAVIEVMGVRGAMTIRVTTPTTTSGGGVASAQFTYINNGDGYSPGWRRDFNTVNKPAADEMGALSVNGGRINGALGIGTDNALGGNSIVLGDNDTGLKQNGDGILDVYANNALVARLQPGKLYVVGNVLAGDGRKLSLTSDNNSSLNSRFNLWGNSDRPTVIELDDDQGWHLYSQRNPDGSIRFMVNGEIFTTSSIHAGANTISTDGNIYGSLWGGWLNDWINNTIINRFVQDIRLGGIEYAQAWNGPGYNDTPGYVITGVMNGNSDELIDGVHRRPLQKLIGGVWYNVASI
;
A
#
# COMPACT_ATOMS: atom_id res chain seq x y z
N MET A 1 51.56 -50.79 -55.91
CA MET A 1 51.99 -52.21 -56.04
C MET A 1 52.15 -52.49 -57.53
N ILE A 2 53.01 -53.43 -57.95
CA ILE A 2 53.27 -53.69 -59.38
C ILE A 2 53.09 -55.19 -59.65
N ILE A 3 52.49 -55.56 -60.79
CA ILE A 3 52.35 -56.94 -61.26
C ILE A 3 53.16 -57.14 -62.53
N ILE A 4 53.80 -58.30 -62.68
CA ILE A 4 54.45 -58.69 -63.94
C ILE A 4 53.43 -59.50 -64.75
N GLY A 5 53.10 -59.01 -65.95
CA GLY A 5 52.26 -59.74 -66.90
C GLY A 5 52.99 -60.93 -67.53
N PRO A 6 52.27 -61.93 -68.09
CA PRO A 6 52.86 -63.04 -68.84
C PRO A 6 53.75 -62.64 -70.02
N ASP A 7 53.60 -61.42 -70.52
CA ASP A 7 54.44 -60.76 -71.53
C ASP A 7 55.78 -60.23 -70.96
N ASN A 8 56.05 -60.50 -69.68
CA ASN A 8 57.22 -60.08 -68.91
C ASN A 8 57.36 -58.54 -68.75
N LYS A 9 56.27 -57.80 -68.93
CA LYS A 9 56.21 -56.35 -68.68
C LYS A 9 55.60 -56.02 -67.32
N LEU A 10 55.98 -54.86 -66.78
CA LEU A 10 55.54 -54.36 -65.47
C LEU A 10 54.31 -53.46 -65.62
N TYR A 11 53.25 -53.76 -64.89
CA TYR A 11 52.03 -52.95 -64.84
C TYR A 11 51.75 -52.47 -63.42
N GLU A 12 51.49 -51.17 -63.24
CA GLU A 12 51.18 -50.60 -61.93
C GLU A 12 49.72 -50.86 -61.53
N ILE A 13 49.53 -51.40 -60.33
CA ILE A 13 48.22 -51.68 -59.77
C ILE A 13 47.66 -50.40 -59.15
N LYS A 14 46.56 -49.90 -59.71
CA LYS A 14 45.79 -48.77 -59.17
C LYS A 14 45.03 -49.17 -57.92
N ARG A 15 44.43 -50.36 -57.92
CA ARG A 15 43.65 -50.91 -56.79
C ARG A 15 43.49 -52.43 -56.90
N VAL A 16 43.65 -53.15 -55.79
CA VAL A 16 43.25 -54.58 -55.67
C VAL A 16 41.80 -54.63 -55.19
N GLN A 17 40.94 -55.39 -55.87
CA GLN A 17 39.50 -55.42 -55.57
C GLN A 17 39.10 -56.72 -54.86
N SER A 18 39.73 -57.85 -55.18
CA SER A 18 39.63 -59.14 -54.50
C SER A 18 40.83 -60.03 -54.82
N ASP A 19 40.90 -61.23 -54.22
CA ASP A 19 41.95 -62.23 -54.47
C ASP A 19 41.95 -62.78 -55.92
N THR A 20 40.95 -62.41 -56.72
CA THR A 20 40.79 -62.83 -58.13
C THR A 20 40.60 -61.66 -59.09
N SER A 21 40.63 -60.41 -58.62
CA SER A 21 40.38 -59.21 -59.43
C SER A 21 41.17 -57.97 -58.96
N LEU A 22 41.81 -57.28 -59.90
CA LEU A 22 42.54 -56.04 -59.68
C LEU A 22 42.38 -55.06 -60.85
N THR A 23 42.65 -53.78 -60.61
CA THR A 23 42.59 -52.72 -61.63
C THR A 23 43.96 -52.09 -61.78
N LEU A 24 44.44 -51.99 -63.02
CA LEU A 24 45.72 -51.38 -63.38
C LEU A 24 45.56 -49.88 -63.65
N VAL A 25 46.64 -49.12 -63.48
CA VAL A 25 46.67 -47.67 -63.79
C VAL A 25 46.55 -47.44 -65.30
N GLU A 26 47.12 -48.34 -66.11
CA GLU A 26 47.07 -48.35 -67.57
C GLU A 26 46.45 -49.67 -68.09
N GLU A 27 45.86 -49.68 -69.29
CA GLU A 27 45.19 -50.87 -69.85
C GLU A 27 46.18 -52.00 -70.16
N TYR A 28 45.81 -53.24 -69.82
CA TYR A 28 46.63 -54.42 -70.11
C TYR A 28 46.60 -54.73 -71.61
N THR A 29 47.77 -54.81 -72.22
CA THR A 29 47.91 -54.96 -73.69
C THR A 29 48.32 -56.36 -74.17
N GLY A 30 48.47 -57.33 -73.25
CA GLY A 30 48.83 -58.71 -73.58
C GLY A 30 47.64 -59.61 -73.89
N GLU A 31 47.91 -60.82 -74.42
CA GLU A 31 46.85 -61.81 -74.70
C GLU A 31 46.26 -62.42 -73.40
N THR A 32 45.01 -62.90 -73.47
CA THR A 32 44.32 -63.54 -72.35
C THR A 32 44.83 -64.97 -72.13
N GLN A 33 45.19 -65.34 -70.90
CA GLN A 33 45.63 -66.69 -70.53
C GLN A 33 44.90 -67.22 -69.29
N THR A 34 44.76 -68.54 -69.18
CA THR A 34 44.03 -69.24 -68.11
C THR A 34 44.98 -70.18 -67.34
N ASP A 35 44.85 -70.22 -66.00
CA ASP A 35 45.62 -71.08 -65.07
C ASP A 35 47.14 -70.82 -64.96
N VAL A 36 47.60 -69.58 -65.19
CA VAL A 36 48.99 -69.16 -64.99
C VAL A 36 49.13 -68.31 -63.70
N PRO A 37 50.01 -68.66 -62.74
CA PRO A 37 50.20 -67.89 -61.50
C PRO A 37 50.83 -66.51 -61.76
N CYS A 38 50.25 -65.44 -61.22
CA CYS A 38 50.77 -64.08 -61.33
C CYS A 38 51.51 -63.65 -60.05
N ARG A 39 52.68 -63.00 -60.17
CA ARG A 39 53.48 -62.53 -59.02
C ARG A 39 53.30 -61.03 -58.79
N ILE A 40 52.81 -60.63 -57.61
CA ILE A 40 52.72 -59.23 -57.18
C ILE A 40 54.01 -58.87 -56.42
N ILE A 41 54.70 -57.82 -56.85
CA ILE A 41 55.92 -57.33 -56.19
C ILE A 41 55.52 -56.21 -55.22
N THR A 42 55.79 -56.43 -53.93
CA THR A 42 55.45 -55.51 -52.83
C THR A 42 56.66 -54.89 -52.14
N THR A 43 57.89 -55.27 -52.52
CA THR A 43 59.14 -54.75 -51.95
C THR A 43 60.19 -54.43 -53.03
N TYR A 44 60.99 -53.39 -52.73
CA TYR A 44 61.86 -52.60 -53.60
C TYR A 44 63.07 -53.34 -54.18
N GLU A 45 63.29 -53.23 -55.49
CA GLU A 45 64.58 -53.51 -56.15
C GLU A 45 64.85 -52.36 -57.15
N GLY A 46 65.95 -51.63 -56.94
CA GLY A 46 66.12 -50.24 -57.40
C GLY A 46 66.59 -50.06 -58.85
N ASP A 47 65.72 -49.45 -59.68
CA ASP A 47 66.05 -48.85 -60.97
C ASP A 47 65.79 -47.32 -60.95
N LEU A 48 66.75 -46.56 -61.47
CA LEU A 48 66.80 -45.10 -61.61
C LEU A 48 65.58 -44.50 -62.33
N THR A 49 64.95 -45.25 -63.23
CA THR A 49 63.77 -44.82 -64.00
C THR A 49 62.53 -44.67 -63.11
N GLN A 50 62.38 -45.53 -62.10
CA GLN A 50 61.26 -45.46 -61.14
C GLN A 50 61.43 -44.33 -60.12
N PHE A 51 62.67 -43.99 -59.77
CA PHE A 51 62.97 -42.82 -58.95
C PHE A 51 62.61 -41.51 -59.67
N SER A 52 62.97 -41.39 -60.95
CA SER A 52 62.65 -40.22 -61.80
C SER A 52 61.14 -39.96 -61.90
N ALA A 53 60.33 -41.00 -62.12
CA ALA A 53 58.87 -40.86 -62.22
C ALA A 53 58.23 -40.42 -60.91
N ARG A 54 58.65 -41.01 -59.78
CA ARG A 54 58.15 -40.61 -58.45
C ARG A 54 58.63 -39.23 -58.02
N PHE A 55 59.86 -38.86 -58.35
CA PHE A 55 60.37 -37.51 -58.09
C PHE A 55 59.59 -36.45 -58.88
N THR A 56 59.25 -36.73 -60.14
CA THR A 56 58.44 -35.84 -60.97
C THR A 56 57.01 -35.68 -60.43
N ALA A 57 56.38 -36.77 -59.98
CA ALA A 57 55.07 -36.74 -59.34
C ALA A 57 55.10 -35.94 -58.01
N LEU A 58 56.14 -36.12 -57.19
CA LEU A 58 56.32 -35.38 -55.95
C LEU A 58 56.51 -33.87 -56.20
N MET A 59 57.37 -33.50 -57.16
CA MET A 59 57.60 -32.10 -57.53
C MET A 59 56.35 -31.43 -58.09
N THR A 60 55.53 -32.16 -58.84
CA THR A 60 54.24 -31.66 -59.35
C THR A 60 53.26 -31.38 -58.22
N ARG A 61 53.17 -32.31 -57.25
CA ARG A 61 52.33 -32.13 -56.06
C ARG A 61 52.77 -30.94 -55.21
N MET A 62 54.07 -30.83 -54.92
CA MET A 62 54.62 -29.69 -54.18
C MET A 62 54.37 -28.34 -54.88
N SER A 63 54.42 -28.31 -56.21
CA SER A 63 54.10 -27.12 -56.99
C SER A 63 52.62 -26.73 -56.88
N ASN A 64 51.70 -27.70 -56.92
CA ASN A 64 50.26 -27.45 -56.80
C ASN A 64 49.88 -26.98 -55.39
N ASP A 65 50.39 -27.62 -54.34
CA ASP A 65 50.15 -27.23 -52.94
C ASP A 65 50.67 -25.81 -52.68
N SER A 66 51.86 -25.49 -53.23
CA SER A 66 52.44 -24.16 -53.13
C SER A 66 51.62 -23.08 -53.83
N LYS A 67 50.95 -23.42 -54.94
CA LYS A 67 50.06 -22.50 -55.66
C LYS A 67 48.75 -22.28 -54.89
N ALA A 68 48.16 -23.33 -54.34
CA ALA A 68 46.96 -23.24 -53.51
C ALA A 68 47.20 -22.38 -52.26
N MET A 69 48.32 -22.59 -51.56
CA MET A 69 48.70 -21.81 -50.37
C MET A 69 48.89 -20.33 -50.70
N ARG A 70 49.55 -20.01 -51.82
CA ARG A 70 49.70 -18.61 -52.27
C ARG A 70 48.36 -17.98 -52.61
N SER A 71 47.47 -18.72 -53.27
CA SER A 71 46.14 -18.23 -53.60
C SER A 71 45.36 -17.90 -52.32
N TRP A 72 45.37 -18.77 -51.31
CA TRP A 72 44.71 -18.53 -50.02
C TRP A 72 45.24 -17.31 -49.26
N LEU A 73 46.56 -17.09 -49.31
CA LEU A 73 47.22 -15.97 -48.64
C LEU A 73 47.00 -14.61 -49.35
N THR A 74 46.76 -14.60 -50.65
CA THR A 74 46.78 -13.36 -51.46
C THR A 74 45.47 -13.01 -52.14
N ALA A 75 44.50 -13.93 -52.19
CA ALA A 75 43.20 -13.68 -52.81
C ALA A 75 42.34 -12.71 -51.99
N VAL A 76 41.54 -11.92 -52.70
CA VAL A 76 40.59 -10.97 -52.11
C VAL A 76 39.26 -11.65 -51.76
N ASP A 77 38.90 -12.68 -52.52
CA ASP A 77 37.67 -13.47 -52.37
C ASP A 77 37.96 -14.91 -51.91
N GLU A 78 36.91 -15.71 -51.70
CA GLU A 78 37.05 -17.14 -51.34
C GLU A 78 37.89 -17.90 -52.37
N VAL A 79 38.69 -18.83 -51.87
CA VAL A 79 39.63 -19.64 -52.66
C VAL A 79 39.14 -21.08 -52.70
N LEU A 80 39.09 -21.65 -53.90
CA LEU A 80 38.81 -23.07 -54.10
C LEU A 80 40.12 -23.86 -53.96
N ILE A 81 40.15 -24.81 -53.03
CA ILE A 81 41.25 -25.76 -52.84
C ILE A 81 40.76 -27.14 -53.26
N GLU A 82 41.43 -27.75 -54.24
CA GLU A 82 41.17 -29.12 -54.66
C GLU A 82 41.76 -30.10 -53.64
N ARG A 83 40.93 -31.04 -53.17
CA ARG A 83 41.32 -32.10 -52.22
C ARG A 83 41.96 -33.28 -52.97
N GLU A 84 42.63 -34.16 -52.25
CA GLU A 84 43.29 -35.36 -52.82
C GLU A 84 42.34 -36.29 -53.59
N ASP A 85 41.03 -36.22 -53.34
CA ASP A 85 39.99 -36.98 -54.03
C ASP A 85 39.43 -36.29 -55.30
N GLY A 86 39.97 -35.13 -55.67
CA GLY A 86 39.57 -34.33 -56.85
C GLY A 86 38.36 -33.42 -56.61
N THR A 87 37.88 -33.27 -55.36
CA THR A 87 36.78 -32.37 -55.03
C THR A 87 37.27 -30.97 -54.63
N GLU A 88 36.63 -29.91 -55.11
CA GLU A 88 36.98 -28.53 -54.76
C GLU A 88 36.27 -28.06 -53.48
N LEU A 89 37.03 -27.41 -52.57
CA LEU A 89 36.55 -26.84 -51.32
C LEU A 89 36.74 -25.32 -51.31
N ALA A 90 35.65 -24.56 -51.21
CA ALA A 90 35.70 -23.11 -51.00
C ALA A 90 36.11 -22.78 -49.56
N VAL A 91 37.18 -21.99 -49.40
CA VAL A 91 37.65 -21.47 -48.12
C VAL A 91 37.85 -19.96 -48.19
N LYS A 92 37.46 -19.24 -47.14
CA LYS A 92 37.70 -17.78 -47.05
C LYS A 92 39.19 -17.48 -47.14
N SER A 93 39.55 -16.43 -47.88
CA SER A 93 40.94 -15.97 -47.91
C SER A 93 41.35 -15.38 -46.56
N LEU A 94 42.67 -15.31 -46.33
CA LEU A 94 43.19 -14.69 -45.11
C LEU A 94 42.74 -13.22 -44.98
N LEU A 95 42.62 -12.50 -46.09
CA LEU A 95 42.22 -11.09 -46.09
C LEU A 95 40.76 -10.90 -45.64
N GLN A 96 39.84 -11.78 -46.05
CA GLN A 96 38.45 -11.75 -45.60
C GLN A 96 38.35 -12.01 -44.09
N ILE A 97 39.09 -13.01 -43.58
CA ILE A 97 39.13 -13.34 -42.16
C ILE A 97 39.64 -12.16 -41.33
N VAL A 98 40.71 -11.50 -41.78
CA VAL A 98 41.28 -10.33 -41.10
C VAL A 98 40.31 -9.13 -41.11
N ASN A 99 39.62 -8.89 -42.23
CA ASN A 99 38.65 -7.81 -42.33
C ASN A 99 37.43 -8.03 -41.42
N GLU A 100 36.91 -9.25 -41.35
CA GLU A 100 35.83 -9.61 -40.43
C GLU A 100 36.26 -9.43 -38.96
N HIS A 101 37.48 -9.84 -38.61
CA HIS A 101 38.04 -9.63 -37.27
C HIS A 101 38.15 -8.14 -36.91
N ASN A 102 38.67 -7.32 -37.84
CA ASN A 102 38.80 -5.88 -37.62
C ASN A 102 37.45 -5.18 -37.51
N ALA A 103 36.44 -5.61 -38.27
CA ALA A 103 35.09 -5.09 -38.16
C ALA A 103 34.44 -5.42 -36.80
N ALA A 104 34.64 -6.65 -36.30
CA ALA A 104 34.18 -7.04 -34.97
C ALA A 104 34.90 -6.23 -33.87
N LEU A 105 36.22 -6.06 -33.96
CA LEU A 105 37.00 -5.27 -33.01
C LEU A 105 36.55 -3.80 -32.99
N LYS A 106 36.26 -3.23 -34.16
CA LYS A 106 35.73 -1.86 -34.28
C LYS A 106 34.35 -1.76 -33.64
N TRP A 107 33.46 -2.73 -33.85
CA TRP A 107 32.15 -2.74 -33.22
C TRP A 107 32.26 -2.75 -31.69
N TYR A 108 33.12 -3.59 -31.10
CA TYR A 108 33.34 -3.58 -29.64
C TYR A 108 33.88 -2.24 -29.13
N THR A 109 34.81 -1.64 -29.87
CA THR A 109 35.39 -0.34 -29.51
C THR A 109 34.33 0.76 -29.55
N ASP A 110 33.56 0.85 -30.64
CA ASP A 110 32.50 1.85 -30.83
C ASP A 110 31.36 1.72 -29.79
N ASN A 111 31.14 0.52 -29.23
CA ASN A 111 30.06 0.24 -28.28
C ASN A 111 30.55 0.11 -26.82
N THR A 112 31.81 0.45 -26.53
CA THR A 112 32.39 0.31 -25.18
C THR A 112 31.64 1.12 -24.13
N ASP A 113 31.26 2.36 -24.43
CA ASP A 113 30.53 3.21 -23.49
C ASP A 113 29.12 2.69 -23.21
N ALA A 114 28.45 2.12 -24.21
CA ALA A 114 27.13 1.52 -24.06
C ALA A 114 27.18 0.23 -23.21
N ILE A 115 28.22 -0.59 -23.40
CA ILE A 115 28.48 -1.80 -22.60
C ILE A 115 28.80 -1.42 -21.15
N ASN A 116 29.64 -0.41 -20.93
CA ASN A 116 29.98 0.07 -19.58
C ASN A 116 28.76 0.70 -18.88
N ALA A 117 27.98 1.53 -19.59
CA ALA A 117 26.74 2.11 -19.06
C ALA A 117 25.69 1.05 -18.72
N ALA A 118 25.59 -0.04 -19.50
CA ALA A 118 24.73 -1.18 -19.18
C ALA A 118 25.23 -1.93 -17.94
N GLY A 119 26.55 -2.10 -17.78
CA GLY A 119 27.17 -2.68 -16.60
C GLY A 119 26.97 -1.86 -15.32
N ASP A 120 27.07 -0.53 -15.42
CA ASP A 120 26.84 0.36 -14.27
C ASP A 120 25.37 0.41 -13.88
N LYS A 121 24.44 0.43 -14.84
CA LYS A 121 23.00 0.27 -14.56
C LYS A 121 22.67 -1.08 -13.90
N ALA A 122 23.36 -2.16 -14.27
CA ALA A 122 23.18 -3.45 -13.62
C ALA A 122 23.68 -3.44 -12.16
N LYS A 123 24.77 -2.72 -11.86
CA LYS A 123 25.26 -2.52 -10.48
C LYS A 123 24.30 -1.65 -9.65
N GLU A 124 23.76 -0.58 -10.23
CA GLU A 124 22.73 0.26 -9.59
C GLU A 124 21.46 -0.53 -9.27
N ALA A 125 21.02 -1.39 -10.19
CA ALA A 125 19.88 -2.28 -9.98
C ALA A 125 20.16 -3.30 -8.84
N ALA A 126 21.37 -3.85 -8.77
CA ALA A 126 21.77 -4.76 -7.69
C ALA A 126 21.83 -4.05 -6.32
N ALA A 127 22.35 -2.81 -6.26
CA ALA A 127 22.35 -2.00 -5.04
C ALA A 127 20.93 -1.62 -4.58
N SER A 128 20.03 -1.36 -5.53
CA SER A 128 18.61 -1.10 -5.25
C SER A 128 17.91 -2.34 -4.69
N ALA A 129 18.20 -3.52 -5.24
CA ALA A 129 17.67 -4.79 -4.72
C ALA A 129 18.18 -5.10 -3.29
N ALA A 130 19.46 -4.82 -3.01
CA ALA A 130 20.03 -4.96 -1.66
C ALA A 130 19.37 -3.99 -0.65
N SER A 131 19.08 -2.76 -1.06
CA SER A 131 18.36 -1.77 -0.24
C SER A 131 16.92 -2.20 0.03
N ALA A 132 16.23 -2.77 -0.96
CA ALA A 132 14.88 -3.32 -0.79
C ALA A 132 14.85 -4.50 0.21
N SER A 133 15.88 -5.35 0.20
CA SER A 133 16.03 -6.43 1.20
C SER A 133 16.18 -5.90 2.62
N GLN A 134 16.87 -4.78 2.82
CA GLN A 134 17.00 -4.15 4.15
C GLN A 134 15.69 -3.54 4.63
N TYR A 135 14.92 -2.91 3.74
CA TYR A 135 13.58 -2.41 4.08
C TYR A 135 12.60 -3.53 4.43
N SER A 136 12.69 -4.69 3.78
CA SER A 136 11.92 -5.88 4.14
C SER A 136 12.25 -6.39 5.55
N SER A 137 13.54 -6.41 5.93
CA SER A 137 13.95 -6.76 7.30
C SER A 137 13.46 -5.75 8.33
N ILE A 138 13.51 -4.44 8.03
CA ILE A 138 12.97 -3.38 8.91
C ILE A 138 11.44 -3.51 9.07
N ALA A 139 10.74 -3.83 7.98
CA ALA A 139 9.29 -4.06 8.02
C ALA A 139 8.92 -5.29 8.87
N SER A 140 9.72 -6.36 8.81
CA SER A 140 9.56 -7.53 9.68
C SER A 140 9.76 -7.15 11.15
N THR A 141 10.80 -6.38 11.48
CA THR A 141 11.03 -5.89 12.85
C THR A 141 9.88 -5.01 13.36
N LYS A 142 9.30 -4.14 12.52
CA LYS A 142 8.13 -3.35 12.92
C LYS A 142 6.84 -4.17 13.06
N ALA A 143 6.68 -5.25 12.31
CA ALA A 143 5.58 -6.18 12.52
C ALA A 143 5.69 -6.90 13.88
N ASP A 144 6.91 -7.25 14.30
CA ASP A 144 7.17 -7.86 15.61
C ASP A 144 6.94 -6.86 16.76
N GLU A 145 7.40 -5.61 16.62
CA GLU A 145 7.14 -4.53 17.59
C GLU A 145 5.63 -4.20 17.69
N SER A 146 4.91 -4.24 16.57
CA SER A 146 3.45 -4.07 16.54
C SER A 146 2.75 -5.22 17.26
N SER A 147 3.25 -6.45 17.15
CA SER A 147 2.71 -7.62 17.85
C SER A 147 2.96 -7.54 19.35
N GLN A 148 4.12 -7.02 19.78
CA GLN A 148 4.41 -6.74 21.19
C GLN A 148 3.54 -5.62 21.75
N SER A 149 3.30 -4.57 20.97
CA SER A 149 2.40 -3.47 21.37
C SER A 149 0.95 -3.95 21.53
N ALA A 150 0.49 -4.88 20.68
CA ALA A 150 -0.82 -5.51 20.82
C ALA A 150 -0.91 -6.38 22.09
N ALA A 151 0.16 -7.08 22.46
CA ALA A 151 0.22 -7.83 23.72
C ALA A 151 0.16 -6.92 24.95
N SER A 152 0.90 -5.80 24.96
CA SER A 152 0.82 -4.80 26.05
C SER A 152 -0.56 -4.14 26.14
N SER A 153 -1.27 -3.98 25.02
CA SER A 153 -2.65 -3.51 25.02
C SER A 153 -3.62 -4.54 25.61
N ALA A 154 -3.37 -5.84 25.39
CA ALA A 154 -4.16 -6.91 26.01
C ALA A 154 -3.93 -6.98 27.53
N GLU A 155 -2.69 -6.81 27.99
CA GLU A 155 -2.36 -6.70 29.41
C GLU A 155 -3.02 -5.47 30.06
N SER A 156 -3.03 -4.33 29.36
CA SER A 156 -3.73 -3.11 29.81
C SER A 156 -5.24 -3.31 29.92
N LYS A 157 -5.84 -4.09 29.02
CA LYS A 157 -7.25 -4.49 29.11
C LYS A 157 -7.51 -5.34 30.35
N SER A 158 -6.67 -6.34 30.62
CA SER A 158 -6.78 -7.14 31.85
C SER A 158 -6.60 -6.30 33.12
N ALA A 159 -5.69 -5.33 33.12
CA ALA A 159 -5.52 -4.39 34.23
C ALA A 159 -6.77 -3.52 34.44
N ALA A 160 -7.40 -3.03 33.35
CA ALA A 160 -8.65 -2.28 33.42
C ALA A 160 -9.82 -3.14 33.93
N GLU A 161 -9.90 -4.41 33.53
CA GLU A 161 -10.89 -5.37 34.04
C GLU A 161 -10.72 -5.62 35.55
N PHE A 162 -9.48 -5.75 36.03
CA PHE A 162 -9.18 -5.85 37.47
C PHE A 162 -9.53 -4.56 38.23
N SER A 163 -9.24 -3.39 37.68
CA SER A 163 -9.65 -2.11 38.27
C SER A 163 -11.17 -1.93 38.31
N ALA A 164 -11.89 -2.36 37.28
CA ALA A 164 -13.36 -2.35 37.26
C ALA A 164 -13.95 -3.28 38.32
N LEU A 165 -13.36 -4.47 38.53
CA LEU A 165 -13.76 -5.39 39.59
C LEU A 165 -13.48 -4.80 40.98
N ALA A 166 -12.35 -4.12 41.17
CA ALA A 166 -12.02 -3.43 42.42
C ALA A 166 -12.99 -2.28 42.72
N ALA A 167 -13.38 -1.50 41.70
CA ALA A 167 -14.39 -0.46 41.83
C ALA A 167 -15.76 -1.04 42.24
N LYS A 168 -16.19 -2.15 41.62
CA LYS A 168 -17.43 -2.86 41.98
C LYS A 168 -17.43 -3.39 43.42
N THR A 169 -16.29 -3.89 43.89
CA THR A 169 -16.11 -4.31 45.29
C THR A 169 -16.19 -3.10 46.23
N SER A 170 -15.61 -1.96 45.84
CA SER A 170 -15.68 -0.72 46.62
C SER A 170 -17.12 -0.18 46.72
N GLU A 171 -17.90 -0.24 45.64
CA GLU A 171 -19.33 0.11 45.63
C GLU A 171 -20.14 -0.78 46.58
N THR A 172 -19.87 -2.09 46.57
CA THR A 172 -20.51 -3.06 47.48
C THR A 172 -20.22 -2.71 48.95
N ASN A 173 -18.95 -2.44 49.28
CA ASN A 173 -18.55 -2.06 50.63
C ASN A 173 -19.15 -0.71 51.07
N ALA A 174 -19.30 0.24 50.16
CA ALA A 174 -19.95 1.52 50.43
C ALA A 174 -21.46 1.34 50.72
N ALA A 175 -22.13 0.45 49.98
CA ALA A 175 -23.53 0.10 50.23
C ALA A 175 -23.73 -0.60 51.58
N GLU A 176 -22.83 -1.51 51.96
CA GLU A 176 -22.85 -2.18 53.28
C GLU A 176 -22.61 -1.20 54.44
N ASN A 177 -21.68 -0.24 54.28
CA ASN A 177 -21.45 0.81 55.27
C ASN A 177 -22.65 1.76 55.41
N ALA A 178 -23.33 2.08 54.29
CA ALA A 178 -24.56 2.86 54.32
C ALA A 178 -25.71 2.09 55.01
N ALA A 179 -25.83 0.78 54.80
CA ALA A 179 -26.79 -0.08 55.49
C ALA A 179 -26.52 -0.13 57.00
N SER A 180 -25.26 -0.32 57.41
CA SER A 180 -24.84 -0.27 58.82
C SER A 180 -25.15 1.08 59.46
N SER A 181 -24.92 2.19 58.75
CA SER A 181 -25.24 3.54 59.24
C SER A 181 -26.74 3.76 59.45
N ARG A 182 -27.59 3.19 58.57
CA ARG A 182 -29.06 3.24 58.73
C ARG A 182 -29.54 2.45 59.95
N VAL A 183 -28.91 1.31 60.25
CA VAL A 183 -29.19 0.51 61.45
C VAL A 183 -28.80 1.29 62.72
N SER A 184 -27.65 1.96 62.72
CA SER A 184 -27.25 2.83 63.85
C SER A 184 -28.17 4.03 64.04
N ALA A 185 -28.64 4.66 62.96
CA ALA A 185 -29.61 5.77 63.04
C ALA A 185 -30.98 5.31 63.58
N ALA A 186 -31.44 4.13 63.17
CA ALA A 186 -32.66 3.53 63.71
C ALA A 186 -32.54 3.22 65.21
N ALA A 187 -31.38 2.74 65.67
CA ALA A 187 -31.10 2.50 67.09
C ALA A 187 -31.06 3.81 67.91
N ALA A 188 -30.49 4.89 67.35
CA ALA A 188 -30.51 6.21 67.97
C ALA A 188 -31.93 6.76 68.11
N LYS A 189 -32.75 6.62 67.05
CA LYS A 189 -34.16 7.06 67.08
C LYS A 189 -34.98 6.32 68.13
N ALA A 190 -34.77 5.00 68.29
CA ALA A 190 -35.41 4.21 69.33
C ALA A 190 -35.01 4.65 70.76
N SER A 191 -33.78 5.15 70.93
CA SER A 191 -33.30 5.68 72.21
C SER A 191 -33.96 7.03 72.56
N GLU A 192 -34.17 7.91 71.58
CA GLU A 192 -34.94 9.16 71.75
C GLU A 192 -36.39 8.90 72.16
N THR A 193 -37.08 7.94 71.53
CA THR A 193 -38.47 7.59 71.90
C THR A 193 -38.58 7.05 73.32
N ASN A 194 -37.57 6.32 73.80
CA ASN A 194 -37.52 5.81 75.17
C ASN A 194 -37.27 6.92 76.20
N ALA A 195 -36.47 7.95 75.87
CA ALA A 195 -36.25 9.12 76.74
C ALA A 195 -37.53 9.98 76.87
N ALA A 196 -38.24 10.21 75.77
CA ALA A 196 -39.51 10.95 75.78
C ALA A 196 -40.62 10.25 76.60
N ALA A 197 -40.66 8.91 76.57
CA ALA A 197 -41.58 8.12 77.37
C ALA A 197 -41.30 8.18 78.88
N SER A 198 -40.06 8.46 79.28
CA SER A 198 -39.66 8.64 80.67
C SER A 198 -40.02 10.03 81.22
N GLU A 199 -39.96 11.08 80.40
CA GLU A 199 -40.34 12.45 80.80
C GLU A 199 -41.87 12.62 80.95
N ALA A 200 -42.67 11.96 80.10
CA ALA A 200 -44.13 12.01 80.16
C ALA A 200 -44.69 11.39 81.46
N LYS A 201 -44.05 10.34 82.00
CA LYS A 201 -44.48 9.67 83.24
C LYS A 201 -44.19 10.45 84.52
N VAL A 202 -43.28 11.43 84.49
CA VAL A 202 -42.95 12.29 85.64
C VAL A 202 -43.99 13.41 85.79
N SER A 203 -44.48 13.98 84.68
CA SER A 203 -45.50 15.05 84.69
C SER A 203 -46.92 14.57 85.05
N GLU A 204 -47.20 13.27 84.85
CA GLU A 204 -48.52 12.67 85.14
C GLU A 204 -48.67 12.28 86.62
N SER A 205 -47.54 12.09 87.32
CA SER A 205 -47.48 11.84 88.77
C SER A 205 -47.66 13.11 89.63
N GLU A 206 -47.40 14.31 89.10
CA GLU A 206 -47.52 15.58 89.83
C GLU A 206 -48.92 16.21 89.71
N LYS A 207 -49.66 15.93 88.62
CA LYS A 207 -51.02 16.46 88.36
C LYS A 207 -52.14 15.70 89.07
N ALA A 208 -51.92 14.43 89.44
CA ALA A 208 -52.91 13.59 90.11
C ALA A 208 -53.18 13.98 91.58
N SER A 209 -52.26 14.70 92.23
CA SER A 209 -52.37 15.06 93.65
C SER A 209 -53.11 16.39 93.91
N ALA A 210 -53.31 17.22 92.87
CA ALA A 210 -53.86 18.58 93.02
C ALA A 210 -55.33 18.73 92.56
N LEU A 211 -55.90 17.76 91.84
CA LEU A 211 -57.26 17.86 91.28
C LEU A 211 -58.38 17.31 92.19
N SER A 212 -58.05 16.84 93.40
CA SER A 212 -59.02 16.27 94.34
C SER A 212 -59.82 17.32 95.15
N ALA A 213 -59.70 18.62 94.88
CA ALA A 213 -60.10 19.65 95.86
C ALA A 213 -61.15 20.73 95.45
N LEU A 214 -61.64 20.88 94.21
CA LEU A 214 -62.62 21.96 93.92
C LEU A 214 -63.39 21.69 92.61
N SER A 215 -64.41 20.84 92.60
CA SER A 215 -65.83 21.20 92.84
C SER A 215 -66.33 22.42 92.05
N SER A 216 -67.03 22.12 90.96
CA SER A 216 -68.42 22.53 90.72
C SER A 216 -68.83 23.97 91.03
N ALA A 217 -68.66 24.88 90.05
CA ALA A 217 -69.58 26.02 89.77
C ALA A 217 -69.01 26.93 88.66
N ASN A 218 -69.50 26.85 87.41
CA ASN A 218 -69.84 28.03 86.55
C ASN A 218 -70.16 27.72 85.06
N ASP A 219 -71.03 26.75 84.79
CA ASP A 219 -71.46 26.37 83.42
C ASP A 219 -72.49 27.32 82.77
N ALA A 220 -72.27 28.63 82.77
CA ALA A 220 -73.16 29.59 82.08
C ALA A 220 -72.44 30.56 81.12
N ALA A 221 -71.10 30.63 81.16
CA ALA A 221 -70.32 31.46 80.24
C ALA A 221 -69.83 30.69 78.98
N GLU A 222 -69.79 29.36 79.04
CA GLU A 222 -69.21 28.51 77.99
C GLU A 222 -70.10 28.43 76.73
N ALA A 223 -71.42 28.53 76.87
CA ALA A 223 -72.38 28.36 75.78
C ALA A 223 -72.26 29.41 74.66
N LYS A 224 -71.78 30.62 74.96
CA LYS A 224 -71.62 31.69 73.96
C LYS A 224 -70.34 31.52 73.12
N LYS A 225 -69.27 30.97 73.71
CA LYS A 225 -68.03 30.63 72.99
C LYS A 225 -68.22 29.49 71.99
N TYR A 226 -69.06 28.50 72.31
CA TYR A 226 -69.32 27.38 71.40
C TYR A 226 -70.05 27.80 70.10
N ALA A 227 -70.87 28.86 70.14
CA ALA A 227 -71.56 29.36 68.96
C ALA A 227 -70.63 30.09 67.96
N GLU A 228 -69.67 30.88 68.45
CA GLU A 228 -68.66 31.56 67.62
C GLU A 228 -67.61 30.58 67.08
N ALA A 229 -67.26 29.55 67.85
CA ALA A 229 -66.40 28.45 67.42
C ALA A 229 -67.05 27.60 66.30
N ALA A 230 -68.37 27.38 66.37
CA ALA A 230 -69.11 26.64 65.34
C ALA A 230 -69.17 27.36 63.99
N ASN A 231 -69.15 28.69 63.97
CA ASN A 231 -69.12 29.47 62.73
C ASN A 231 -67.72 29.47 62.09
N SER A 232 -66.67 29.60 62.91
CA SER A 232 -65.28 29.50 62.47
C SER A 232 -64.94 28.10 61.92
N SER A 233 -65.49 27.03 62.51
CA SER A 233 -65.35 25.67 62.00
C SER A 233 -66.06 25.45 60.66
N ARG A 234 -67.13 26.19 60.36
CA ARG A 234 -67.84 26.11 59.08
C ARG A 234 -67.05 26.75 57.94
N GLU A 235 -66.40 27.88 58.21
CA GLU A 235 -65.50 28.55 57.26
C GLU A 235 -64.22 27.72 57.02
N ALA A 236 -63.70 27.06 58.05
CA ALA A 236 -62.57 26.14 57.93
C ALA A 236 -62.91 24.87 57.11
N ALA A 237 -64.14 24.34 57.22
CA ALA A 237 -64.58 23.19 56.44
C ALA A 237 -64.68 23.51 54.93
N ALA A 238 -65.19 24.69 54.56
CA ALA A 238 -65.27 25.13 53.17
C ALA A 238 -63.87 25.39 52.55
N ALA A 239 -62.94 25.92 53.35
CA ALA A 239 -61.53 26.03 52.93
C ALA A 239 -60.88 24.66 52.73
N SER A 240 -61.19 23.69 53.60
CA SER A 240 -60.68 22.32 53.51
C SER A 240 -61.20 21.57 52.27
N GLU A 241 -62.46 21.76 51.87
CA GLU A 241 -62.99 21.21 50.61
C GLU A 241 -62.26 21.77 49.39
N THR A 242 -61.96 23.07 49.40
CA THR A 242 -61.20 23.74 48.32
C THR A 242 -59.76 23.21 48.23
N VAL A 243 -59.10 22.96 49.36
CA VAL A 243 -57.75 22.36 49.41
C VAL A 243 -57.78 20.90 48.96
N SER A 244 -58.81 20.14 49.34
CA SER A 244 -58.97 18.74 48.93
C SER A 244 -59.15 18.62 47.41
N ALA A 245 -59.91 19.54 46.79
CA ALA A 245 -60.06 19.61 45.33
C ALA A 245 -58.74 19.96 44.62
N LYS A 246 -57.94 20.89 45.17
CA LYS A 246 -56.61 21.22 44.64
C LYS A 246 -55.63 20.06 44.75
N ASN A 247 -55.64 19.32 45.85
CA ASN A 247 -54.80 18.15 46.05
C ASN A 247 -55.18 17.00 45.09
N ALA A 248 -56.48 16.81 44.81
CA ALA A 248 -56.93 15.85 43.81
C ALA A 248 -56.47 16.22 42.38
N ALA A 249 -56.48 17.51 42.04
CA ALA A 249 -55.94 17.99 40.75
C ALA A 249 -54.41 17.78 40.64
N ALA A 250 -53.66 18.12 41.70
CA ALA A 250 -52.21 17.90 41.75
C ALA A 250 -51.82 16.41 41.69
N ALA A 251 -52.65 15.52 42.26
CA ALA A 251 -52.46 14.08 42.17
C ALA A 251 -52.69 13.55 40.74
N SER A 252 -53.69 14.10 40.03
CA SER A 252 -53.94 13.76 38.62
C SER A 252 -52.80 14.24 37.70
N GLU A 253 -52.30 15.45 37.91
CA GLU A 253 -51.14 16.00 37.18
C GLU A 253 -49.86 15.18 37.44
N SER A 254 -49.61 14.81 38.71
CA SER A 254 -48.50 13.93 39.08
C SER A 254 -48.59 12.54 38.42
N LYS A 255 -49.81 12.02 38.23
CA LYS A 255 -50.05 10.75 37.53
C LYS A 255 -49.75 10.85 36.04
N GLU A 256 -50.08 11.95 35.39
CA GLU A 256 -49.74 12.20 33.97
C GLU A 256 -48.22 12.36 33.78
N ILE A 257 -47.55 13.10 34.67
CA ILE A 257 -46.09 13.25 34.67
C ILE A 257 -45.40 11.90 34.87
N ALA A 258 -45.86 11.09 35.82
CA ALA A 258 -45.35 9.73 36.03
C ALA A 258 -45.57 8.83 34.81
N GLY A 259 -46.71 8.97 34.12
CA GLY A 259 -46.99 8.31 32.84
C GLY A 259 -45.99 8.71 31.75
N GLY A 260 -45.71 10.00 31.61
CA GLY A 260 -44.70 10.53 30.68
C GLY A 260 -43.28 10.01 30.97
N HIS A 261 -42.89 9.94 32.25
CA HIS A 261 -41.62 9.35 32.65
C HIS A 261 -41.53 7.85 32.31
N ALA A 262 -42.62 7.09 32.51
CA ALA A 262 -42.68 5.67 32.14
C ALA A 262 -42.54 5.47 30.62
N THR A 263 -43.20 6.31 29.81
CA THR A 263 -43.05 6.29 28.34
C THR A 263 -41.64 6.65 27.89
N ASN A 264 -41.01 7.65 28.51
CA ASN A 264 -39.63 8.04 28.22
C ASN A 264 -38.62 6.96 28.61
N ALA A 265 -38.84 6.26 29.74
CA ALA A 265 -38.02 5.13 30.16
C ALA A 265 -38.17 3.94 29.18
N ALA A 266 -39.38 3.65 28.72
CA ALA A 266 -39.63 2.61 27.72
C ALA A 266 -38.98 2.93 26.37
N LYS A 267 -39.03 4.20 25.93
CA LYS A 267 -38.34 4.67 24.73
C LYS A 267 -36.82 4.56 24.87
N SER A 268 -36.26 4.99 26.00
CA SER A 268 -34.83 4.88 26.28
C SER A 268 -34.34 3.42 26.30
N ALA A 269 -35.17 2.50 26.79
CA ALA A 269 -34.87 1.06 26.74
C ALA A 269 -34.91 0.49 25.31
N ALA A 270 -35.85 0.95 24.47
CA ALA A 270 -35.91 0.57 23.06
C ALA A 270 -34.69 1.11 22.28
N ASP A 271 -34.32 2.36 22.51
CA ASP A 271 -33.14 2.99 21.89
C ASP A 271 -31.84 2.26 22.32
N ALA A 272 -31.72 1.87 23.58
CA ALA A 272 -30.58 1.07 24.07
C ALA A 272 -30.50 -0.32 23.42
N ASN A 273 -31.64 -0.97 23.15
CA ASN A 273 -31.68 -2.25 22.45
C ASN A 273 -31.30 -2.10 20.96
N GLN A 274 -31.71 -1.01 20.32
CA GLN A 274 -31.32 -0.71 18.94
C GLN A 274 -29.80 -0.45 18.84
N LEU A 275 -29.25 0.35 19.75
CA LEU A 275 -27.80 0.59 19.86
C LEU A 275 -27.01 -0.71 20.05
N LYS A 276 -27.54 -1.66 20.83
CA LYS A 276 -26.92 -2.97 21.01
C LYS A 276 -26.90 -3.78 19.70
N LEU A 277 -28.00 -3.76 18.96
CA LEU A 277 -28.10 -4.43 17.66
C LEU A 277 -27.10 -3.83 16.66
N ASP A 278 -27.01 -2.50 16.59
CA ASP A 278 -26.10 -1.79 15.69
C ASP A 278 -24.62 -2.09 16.01
N VAL A 279 -24.29 -2.20 17.31
CA VAL A 279 -22.95 -2.61 17.76
C VAL A 279 -22.64 -4.05 17.36
N ASP A 280 -23.59 -4.96 17.47
CA ASP A 280 -23.39 -6.36 17.09
C ASP A 280 -23.30 -6.53 15.56
N THR A 281 -24.06 -5.77 14.77
CA THR A 281 -23.89 -5.66 13.31
C THR A 281 -22.50 -5.11 12.95
N SER A 282 -22.06 -4.05 13.61
CA SER A 282 -20.73 -3.45 13.36
C SER A 282 -19.60 -4.43 13.68
N LYS A 283 -19.72 -5.23 14.75
CA LYS A 283 -18.75 -6.29 15.06
C LYS A 283 -18.67 -7.36 13.97
N SER A 284 -19.81 -7.75 13.39
CA SER A 284 -19.86 -8.73 12.29
C SER A 284 -19.12 -8.20 11.07
N GLN A 285 -19.40 -6.95 10.67
CA GLN A 285 -18.74 -6.30 9.53
C GLN A 285 -17.23 -6.12 9.75
N ILE A 286 -16.80 -5.80 10.98
CA ILE A 286 -15.37 -5.72 11.33
C ILE A 286 -14.70 -7.10 11.26
N SER A 287 -15.40 -8.18 11.58
CA SER A 287 -14.86 -9.54 11.44
C SER A 287 -14.70 -9.92 9.98
N GLU A 288 -15.68 -9.63 9.13
CA GLU A 288 -15.61 -9.88 7.69
C GLU A 288 -14.46 -9.09 7.05
N PHE A 289 -14.35 -7.80 7.39
CA PHE A 289 -13.25 -6.96 6.90
C PHE A 289 -11.88 -7.46 7.37
N ARG A 290 -11.78 -7.97 8.60
CA ARG A 290 -10.54 -8.60 9.10
C ARG A 290 -10.17 -9.81 8.26
N ASP A 291 -11.13 -10.67 7.97
CA ASP A 291 -10.89 -11.90 7.21
C ASP A 291 -10.50 -11.60 5.75
N GLU A 292 -11.10 -10.57 5.14
CA GLU A 292 -10.70 -10.06 3.82
C GLU A 292 -9.27 -9.50 3.80
N VAL A 293 -8.88 -8.73 4.83
CA VAL A 293 -7.51 -8.19 4.95
C VAL A 293 -6.50 -9.31 5.15
N ILE A 294 -6.83 -10.34 5.93
CA ILE A 294 -5.97 -11.53 6.11
C ILE A 294 -5.84 -12.29 4.79
N ALA A 295 -6.94 -12.50 4.05
CA ALA A 295 -6.90 -13.15 2.75
C ALA A 295 -6.03 -12.37 1.75
N ALA A 296 -6.20 -11.05 1.67
CA ALA A 296 -5.38 -10.19 0.80
C ALA A 296 -3.88 -10.22 1.17
N ARG A 297 -3.57 -10.29 2.47
CA ARG A 297 -2.19 -10.44 2.96
C ARG A 297 -1.59 -11.78 2.52
N GLU A 298 -2.32 -12.88 2.64
CA GLU A 298 -1.84 -14.20 2.23
C GLU A 298 -1.63 -14.30 0.72
N THR A 299 -2.52 -13.72 -0.09
CA THR A 299 -2.34 -13.64 -1.55
C THR A 299 -1.09 -12.82 -1.91
N THR A 300 -0.87 -11.68 -1.24
CA THR A 300 0.32 -10.85 -1.47
C THR A 300 1.61 -11.58 -1.08
N ARG A 301 1.59 -12.31 0.03
CA ARG A 301 2.71 -13.16 0.47
C ARG A 301 3.02 -14.24 -0.56
N GLN A 302 1.99 -14.91 -1.08
CA GLN A 302 2.17 -15.95 -2.10
C GLN A 302 2.82 -15.39 -3.38
N TYR A 303 2.34 -14.25 -3.90
CA TYR A 303 2.97 -13.62 -5.06
C TYR A 303 4.42 -13.17 -4.80
N SER A 304 4.74 -12.75 -3.58
CA SER A 304 6.11 -12.37 -3.23
C SER A 304 7.08 -13.55 -3.19
N GLU A 305 6.63 -14.72 -2.71
CA GLU A 305 7.45 -15.94 -2.71
C GLU A 305 7.59 -16.51 -4.14
N GLU A 306 6.53 -16.50 -4.95
CA GLU A 306 6.60 -16.89 -6.37
C GLU A 306 7.57 -16.00 -7.16
N ALA A 307 7.58 -14.69 -6.90
CA ALA A 307 8.52 -13.75 -7.53
C ALA A 307 9.98 -14.00 -7.08
N LYS A 308 10.20 -14.32 -5.81
CA LYS A 308 11.51 -14.66 -5.26
C LYS A 308 12.04 -15.98 -5.84
N ASP A 309 11.21 -16.99 -5.98
CA ASP A 309 11.59 -18.27 -6.59
C ASP A 309 11.88 -18.11 -8.09
N ALA A 310 11.10 -17.30 -8.81
CA ALA A 310 11.37 -16.97 -10.20
C ALA A 310 12.71 -16.22 -10.37
N ALA A 311 13.01 -15.25 -9.50
CA ALA A 311 14.27 -14.52 -9.51
C ALA A 311 15.47 -15.42 -9.20
N ASN A 312 15.35 -16.30 -8.19
CA ASN A 312 16.40 -17.26 -7.83
C ASN A 312 16.66 -18.26 -8.96
N ASN A 313 15.60 -18.77 -9.61
CA ASN A 313 15.75 -19.68 -10.75
C ASN A 313 16.38 -18.99 -11.97
N ALA A 314 16.04 -17.73 -12.24
CA ALA A 314 16.67 -16.95 -13.31
C ALA A 314 18.15 -16.69 -13.03
N ALA A 315 18.50 -16.31 -11.80
CA ALA A 315 19.89 -16.10 -11.38
C ALA A 315 20.71 -17.39 -11.46
N ASN A 316 20.17 -18.51 -10.99
CA ASN A 316 20.84 -19.83 -11.07
C ASN A 316 21.02 -20.30 -12.52
N LYS A 317 20.03 -20.05 -13.39
CA LYS A 317 20.13 -20.37 -14.82
C LYS A 317 21.19 -19.53 -15.52
N ALA A 318 21.27 -18.23 -15.22
CA ALA A 318 22.30 -17.34 -15.74
C ALA A 318 23.70 -17.72 -15.25
N ALA A 319 23.84 -18.07 -13.96
CA ALA A 319 25.11 -18.56 -13.39
C ALA A 319 25.54 -19.89 -14.03
N SER A 320 24.61 -20.83 -14.24
CA SER A 320 24.87 -22.11 -14.90
C SER A 320 25.30 -21.93 -16.36
N GLN A 321 24.63 -21.05 -17.11
CA GLN A 321 24.98 -20.73 -18.50
C GLN A 321 26.35 -20.05 -18.60
N THR A 322 26.66 -19.12 -17.70
CA THR A 322 27.95 -18.43 -17.65
C THR A 322 29.08 -19.41 -17.30
N SER A 323 28.86 -20.28 -16.32
CA SER A 323 29.81 -21.33 -15.94
C SER A 323 30.07 -22.33 -17.08
N ALA A 324 29.03 -22.71 -17.82
CA ALA A 324 29.16 -23.56 -19.01
C ALA A 324 29.94 -22.88 -20.15
N GLN A 325 29.72 -21.58 -20.38
CA GLN A 325 30.46 -20.82 -21.40
C GLN A 325 31.94 -20.64 -21.03
N ILE A 326 32.24 -20.38 -19.76
CA ILE A 326 33.61 -20.29 -19.25
C ILE A 326 34.31 -21.66 -19.39
N THR A 327 33.63 -22.74 -19.01
CA THR A 327 34.17 -24.11 -19.10
C THR A 327 34.46 -24.48 -20.57
N ALA A 328 33.55 -24.20 -21.49
CA ALA A 328 33.75 -24.44 -22.93
C ALA A 328 34.90 -23.60 -23.53
N SER A 329 35.08 -22.36 -23.05
CA SER A 329 36.15 -21.47 -23.50
C SER A 329 37.51 -21.93 -22.99
N ILE A 330 37.59 -22.35 -21.72
CA ILE A 330 38.80 -22.95 -21.14
C ILE A 330 39.14 -24.24 -21.89
N GLN A 331 38.16 -25.07 -22.21
CA GLN A 331 38.38 -26.35 -22.89
C GLN A 331 38.90 -26.17 -24.32
N ARG A 332 38.38 -25.19 -25.07
CA ARG A 332 38.95 -24.83 -26.39
C ARG A 332 40.39 -24.35 -26.29
N GLU A 333 40.73 -23.58 -25.27
CA GLU A 333 42.09 -23.05 -25.12
C GLU A 333 43.08 -24.09 -24.62
N VAL A 334 42.62 -25.04 -23.81
CA VAL A 334 43.37 -26.25 -23.47
C VAL A 334 43.57 -27.12 -24.71
N GLU A 335 42.56 -27.30 -25.56
CA GLU A 335 42.69 -28.04 -26.83
C GLU A 335 43.70 -27.38 -27.77
N LYS A 336 43.64 -26.05 -27.95
CA LYS A 336 44.65 -25.31 -28.73
C LYS A 336 46.06 -25.44 -28.16
N ALA A 337 46.21 -25.32 -26.83
CA ALA A 337 47.51 -25.48 -26.17
C ALA A 337 48.03 -26.92 -26.31
N THR A 338 47.14 -27.91 -26.28
CA THR A 338 47.47 -29.33 -26.50
C THR A 338 47.91 -29.56 -27.93
N THR A 339 47.17 -29.05 -28.93
CA THR A 339 47.57 -29.13 -30.35
C THR A 339 48.91 -28.45 -30.60
N ALA A 340 49.14 -27.26 -30.03
CA ALA A 340 50.42 -26.57 -30.14
C ALA A 340 51.58 -27.35 -29.49
N SER A 341 51.34 -27.98 -28.33
CA SER A 341 52.31 -28.86 -27.66
C SER A 341 52.60 -30.13 -28.46
N THR A 342 51.59 -30.72 -29.10
CA THR A 342 51.74 -31.88 -29.98
C THR A 342 52.55 -31.51 -31.22
N SER A 343 52.22 -30.42 -31.91
CA SER A 343 52.99 -29.96 -33.08
C SER A 343 54.43 -29.55 -32.72
N ALA A 344 54.66 -28.99 -31.52
CA ALA A 344 56.01 -28.74 -31.03
C ALA A 344 56.78 -30.04 -30.72
N SER A 345 56.10 -31.07 -30.22
CA SER A 345 56.69 -32.39 -29.97
C SER A 345 56.97 -33.15 -31.26
N GLU A 346 56.10 -33.05 -32.26
CA GLU A 346 56.31 -33.57 -33.62
C GLU A 346 57.48 -32.85 -34.28
N SER A 347 57.55 -31.51 -34.21
CA SER A 347 58.70 -30.75 -34.71
C SER A 347 60.01 -31.11 -33.99
N ALA A 348 59.95 -31.40 -32.68
CA ALA A 348 61.10 -31.86 -31.91
C ALA A 348 61.50 -33.30 -32.26
N PHE A 349 60.52 -34.16 -32.58
CA PHE A 349 60.74 -35.51 -33.09
C PHE A 349 61.35 -35.48 -34.49
N ASP A 350 60.84 -34.66 -35.39
CA ASP A 350 61.41 -34.43 -36.73
C ASP A 350 62.83 -33.86 -36.63
N ALA A 351 63.07 -32.89 -35.73
CA ALA A 351 64.42 -32.38 -35.48
C ALA A 351 65.36 -33.45 -34.87
N LYS A 352 64.83 -34.39 -34.08
CA LYS A 352 65.57 -35.55 -33.59
C LYS A 352 65.83 -36.54 -34.73
N GLN A 353 64.85 -36.82 -35.58
CA GLN A 353 64.99 -37.69 -36.74
C GLN A 353 66.01 -37.12 -37.73
N PHE A 354 65.97 -35.82 -38.04
CA PHE A 354 66.99 -35.17 -38.87
C PHE A 354 68.39 -35.22 -38.23
N ARG A 355 68.50 -35.12 -36.90
CA ARG A 355 69.78 -35.35 -36.20
C ARG A 355 70.25 -36.80 -36.27
N ASP A 356 69.35 -37.75 -36.10
CA ASP A 356 69.65 -39.19 -36.15
C ASP A 356 69.98 -39.63 -37.58
N GLU A 357 69.30 -39.08 -38.60
CA GLU A 357 69.62 -39.25 -40.03
C GLU A 357 70.94 -38.57 -40.40
N ALA A 358 71.24 -37.39 -39.86
CA ALA A 358 72.53 -36.73 -40.03
C ALA A 358 73.67 -37.49 -39.32
N ALA A 359 73.40 -38.10 -38.16
CA ALA A 359 74.33 -38.96 -37.43
C ALA A 359 74.52 -40.31 -38.13
N ALA A 360 73.47 -40.89 -38.71
CA ALA A 360 73.54 -42.09 -39.53
C ALA A 360 74.27 -41.82 -40.86
N PHE A 361 74.07 -40.66 -41.48
CA PHE A 361 74.83 -40.21 -42.63
C PHE A 361 76.32 -40.05 -42.27
N ALA A 362 76.64 -39.36 -41.18
CA ALA A 362 78.02 -39.21 -40.67
C ALA A 362 78.68 -40.55 -40.29
N GLY A 363 77.92 -41.50 -39.73
CA GLY A 363 78.38 -42.85 -39.42
C GLY A 363 78.48 -43.79 -40.64
N SER A 364 77.78 -43.46 -41.74
CA SER A 364 77.87 -44.17 -43.03
C SER A 364 79.02 -43.66 -43.93
N LEU A 365 79.66 -42.54 -43.56
CA LEU A 365 80.91 -42.10 -44.16
C LEU A 365 82.06 -42.96 -43.61
N ASP A 366 82.48 -43.97 -44.36
CA ASP A 366 83.68 -44.79 -44.09
C ASP A 366 84.97 -43.96 -44.27
N ILE A 367 85.19 -42.98 -43.39
CA ILE A 367 86.43 -42.18 -43.34
C ILE A 367 87.44 -42.95 -42.49
N LYS A 368 88.49 -43.45 -43.14
CA LYS A 368 89.52 -44.23 -42.45
C LYS A 368 90.66 -43.35 -41.96
N GLU A 369 91.13 -43.62 -40.75
CA GLU A 369 92.37 -43.05 -40.19
C GLU A 369 93.58 -43.49 -41.02
N SER A 370 94.53 -42.58 -41.26
CA SER A 370 95.73 -42.93 -42.02
C SER A 370 96.70 -43.75 -41.18
N THR A 371 97.18 -44.85 -41.73
CA THR A 371 98.28 -45.65 -41.17
C THR A 371 99.42 -45.74 -42.19
N THR A 372 100.55 -46.34 -41.82
CA THR A 372 101.67 -46.57 -42.76
C THR A 372 101.34 -47.56 -43.89
N SER A 373 100.19 -48.25 -43.82
CA SER A 373 99.72 -49.24 -44.80
C SER A 373 98.36 -48.90 -45.41
N GLN A 374 97.73 -47.77 -45.04
CA GLN A 374 96.42 -47.37 -45.53
C GLN A 374 96.29 -45.85 -45.65
N LYS A 375 95.76 -45.37 -46.80
CA LYS A 375 95.52 -43.94 -47.03
C LYS A 375 94.29 -43.47 -46.25
N GLY A 376 94.44 -42.40 -45.46
CA GLY A 376 93.41 -41.75 -44.65
C GLY A 376 93.73 -40.28 -44.35
N ILE A 377 93.04 -39.65 -43.41
CA ILE A 377 93.30 -38.27 -42.94
C ILE A 377 94.21 -38.35 -41.69
N VAL A 378 95.20 -37.44 -41.51
CA VAL A 378 96.15 -37.42 -40.37
C VAL A 378 95.96 -36.17 -39.50
N GLN A 379 95.95 -36.32 -38.18
CA GLN A 379 95.96 -35.21 -37.21
C GLN A 379 97.40 -34.82 -36.80
N LEU A 380 97.67 -33.52 -36.67
CA LEU A 380 99.01 -32.96 -36.37
C LEU A 380 99.14 -32.50 -34.92
N SER A 381 100.28 -32.77 -34.26
CA SER A 381 100.58 -32.33 -32.89
C SER A 381 101.86 -31.48 -32.78
N SER A 382 101.81 -30.41 -31.98
CA SER A 382 102.95 -29.52 -31.68
C SER A 382 103.51 -29.66 -30.26
N ALA A 383 103.02 -30.66 -29.51
CA ALA A 383 103.55 -30.97 -28.18
C ALA A 383 104.96 -31.58 -28.29
N THR A 384 105.88 -31.14 -27.43
CA THR A 384 107.28 -31.61 -27.38
C THR A 384 107.47 -32.87 -26.53
N ASP A 385 106.38 -33.30 -25.90
CA ASP A 385 106.19 -34.38 -24.96
C ASP A 385 104.98 -35.23 -25.37
N SER A 386 104.72 -35.34 -26.68
CA SER A 386 103.61 -36.14 -27.20
C SER A 386 103.91 -37.62 -27.10
N ASP A 387 103.17 -38.32 -26.26
CA ASP A 387 103.21 -39.79 -26.14
C ASP A 387 102.37 -40.51 -27.22
N SER A 388 101.73 -39.74 -28.12
CA SER A 388 100.81 -40.26 -29.12
C SER A 388 101.52 -40.82 -30.35
N GLU A 389 101.28 -42.09 -30.66
CA GLU A 389 101.72 -42.75 -31.90
C GLU A 389 100.74 -42.53 -33.09
N ALA A 390 99.60 -41.89 -32.84
CA ALA A 390 98.54 -41.67 -33.83
C ALA A 390 98.58 -40.26 -34.47
N LEU A 391 99.38 -39.34 -33.93
CA LEU A 391 99.49 -37.95 -34.37
C LEU A 391 100.87 -37.68 -34.97
N ALA A 392 100.94 -36.99 -36.11
CA ALA A 392 102.24 -36.63 -36.69
C ALA A 392 102.82 -35.38 -36.01
N ALA A 393 104.09 -35.46 -35.56
CA ALA A 393 104.80 -34.36 -34.94
C ALA A 393 105.07 -33.22 -35.94
N THR A 394 104.83 -31.97 -35.54
CA THR A 394 105.15 -30.80 -36.38
C THR A 394 106.65 -30.49 -36.37
N PRO A 395 107.20 -29.83 -37.42
CA PRO A 395 108.59 -29.39 -37.45
C PRO A 395 109.02 -28.52 -36.25
N LYS A 396 108.06 -27.84 -35.60
CA LYS A 396 108.27 -27.06 -34.38
C LYS A 396 108.59 -27.95 -33.18
N ALA A 397 107.84 -29.04 -32.98
CA ALA A 397 108.07 -29.99 -31.89
C ALA A 397 109.43 -30.69 -32.02
N VAL A 398 109.78 -31.13 -33.24
CA VAL A 398 111.07 -31.79 -33.52
C VAL A 398 112.27 -30.86 -33.24
N LYS A 399 112.16 -29.58 -33.59
CA LYS A 399 113.24 -28.60 -33.35
C LYS A 399 113.44 -28.30 -31.85
N ALA A 400 112.35 -28.26 -31.08
CA ALA A 400 112.41 -28.04 -29.65
C ALA A 400 113.05 -29.24 -28.92
N VAL A 401 112.65 -30.47 -29.24
CA VAL A 401 113.27 -31.69 -28.66
C VAL A 401 114.77 -31.78 -28.98
N MET A 402 115.18 -31.48 -30.22
CA MET A 402 116.60 -31.51 -30.59
C MET A 402 117.44 -30.44 -29.90
N SER A 403 116.84 -29.31 -29.51
CA SER A 403 117.52 -28.26 -28.74
C SER A 403 117.70 -28.68 -27.27
N GLU A 404 116.74 -29.43 -26.71
CA GLU A 404 116.78 -29.93 -25.34
C GLU A 404 117.84 -31.04 -25.15
N VAL A 405 117.94 -31.98 -26.10
CA VAL A 405 118.86 -33.15 -26.02
C VAL A 405 120.34 -32.72 -26.09
N GLN A 406 120.65 -31.59 -26.74
CA GLN A 406 122.02 -31.05 -26.79
C GLN A 406 122.53 -30.50 -25.44
N THR A 407 121.68 -30.43 -24.41
CA THR A 407 122.03 -29.90 -23.07
C THR A 407 122.19 -30.97 -21.98
N LYS A 408 122.03 -32.27 -22.30
CA LYS A 408 122.09 -33.37 -21.32
C LYS A 408 123.50 -33.99 -21.25
N ALA A 409 123.97 -34.30 -20.03
CA ALA A 409 125.27 -34.94 -19.79
C ALA A 409 125.27 -36.45 -20.12
N PRO A 410 126.43 -37.07 -20.43
CA PRO A 410 126.54 -38.50 -20.76
C PRO A 410 126.09 -39.43 -19.61
N LEU A 411 125.46 -40.56 -19.96
CA LEU A 411 124.82 -41.48 -19.02
C LEU A 411 125.77 -42.27 -18.10
N ASP A 412 127.08 -42.24 -18.36
CA ASP A 412 128.07 -42.99 -17.58
C ASP A 412 128.91 -42.04 -16.71
N SER A 413 128.72 -42.11 -15.39
CA SER A 413 129.36 -41.27 -14.36
C SER A 413 129.17 -39.73 -14.49
N PRO A 414 127.93 -39.20 -14.45
CA PRO A 414 127.68 -37.76 -14.48
C PRO A 414 128.04 -37.06 -13.15
N ALA A 415 128.63 -35.87 -13.23
CA ALA A 415 128.88 -35.02 -12.06
C ALA A 415 127.61 -34.26 -11.64
N PHE A 416 127.12 -34.48 -10.41
CA PHE A 416 125.92 -33.81 -9.89
C PHE A 416 126.24 -32.43 -9.27
N THR A 417 125.51 -31.39 -9.68
CA THR A 417 125.53 -30.05 -9.05
C THR A 417 124.10 -29.60 -8.71
N GLY A 418 123.92 -28.77 -7.68
CA GLY A 418 122.59 -28.33 -7.20
C GLY A 418 122.00 -29.20 -6.08
N THR A 419 120.67 -29.28 -5.99
CA THR A 419 119.90 -30.13 -5.05
C THR A 419 119.25 -31.31 -5.79
N PRO A 420 120.00 -32.37 -6.14
CA PRO A 420 119.44 -33.54 -6.82
C PRO A 420 118.56 -34.35 -5.86
N THR A 421 117.33 -34.65 -6.28
CA THR A 421 116.41 -35.54 -5.56
C THR A 421 116.63 -36.99 -6.00
N THR A 422 116.87 -37.90 -5.05
CA THR A 422 117.05 -39.35 -5.31
C THR A 422 115.86 -40.14 -4.78
N PRO A 423 115.49 -41.29 -5.38
CA PRO A 423 114.47 -42.18 -4.82
C PRO A 423 114.86 -42.67 -3.43
N THR A 424 113.86 -42.77 -2.53
CA THR A 424 114.04 -43.21 -1.14
C THR A 424 114.43 -44.69 -1.10
N PRO A 425 115.61 -45.05 -0.56
CA PRO A 425 116.01 -46.44 -0.43
C PRO A 425 115.01 -47.25 0.43
N PRO A 426 114.86 -48.56 0.18
CA PRO A 426 114.07 -49.44 1.04
C PRO A 426 114.68 -49.53 2.44
N ASP A 427 113.82 -49.75 3.45
CA ASP A 427 114.11 -49.58 4.88
C ASP A 427 115.25 -50.47 5.43
N ASP A 428 115.66 -51.51 4.69
CA ASP A 428 116.69 -52.50 5.05
C ASP A 428 118.00 -52.35 4.23
N ALA A 429 118.16 -51.28 3.46
CA ALA A 429 119.31 -51.07 2.58
C ALA A 429 120.67 -51.04 3.33
N LYS A 430 121.66 -51.80 2.84
CA LYS A 430 123.02 -51.93 3.41
C LYS A 430 124.17 -51.56 2.45
N GLY A 431 123.87 -51.00 1.27
CA GLY A 431 124.84 -50.76 0.18
C GLY A 431 125.31 -49.31 0.05
N LEU A 432 126.00 -49.01 -1.06
CA LEU A 432 126.54 -47.68 -1.41
C LEU A 432 125.48 -46.72 -2.01
N GLN A 433 124.19 -46.92 -1.73
CA GLN A 433 123.13 -46.05 -2.24
C GLN A 433 123.17 -44.64 -1.61
N THR A 434 122.74 -43.63 -2.35
CA THR A 434 122.62 -42.25 -1.83
C THR A 434 121.41 -42.12 -0.91
N ALA A 435 121.63 -41.87 0.39
CA ALA A 435 120.57 -41.69 1.37
C ALA A 435 119.88 -40.32 1.23
N ASN A 436 118.54 -40.28 1.30
CA ASN A 436 117.75 -39.05 1.22
C ASN A 436 117.02 -38.71 2.55
N ALA A 437 116.48 -37.50 2.65
CA ALA A 437 115.86 -37.00 3.89
C ALA A 437 114.60 -37.74 4.34
N GLU A 438 113.95 -38.49 3.44
CA GLU A 438 112.79 -39.32 3.75
C GLU A 438 113.21 -40.62 4.44
N PHE A 439 114.26 -41.28 3.92
CA PHE A 439 114.87 -42.47 4.53
C PHE A 439 115.35 -42.23 5.96
N VAL A 440 115.98 -41.07 6.22
CA VAL A 440 116.45 -40.69 7.57
C VAL A 440 115.28 -40.40 8.53
N ARG A 441 114.20 -39.76 8.06
CA ARG A 441 112.99 -39.51 8.89
C ARG A 441 112.28 -40.80 9.28
N LYS A 442 112.23 -41.78 8.37
CA LYS A 442 111.57 -43.08 8.61
C LYS A 442 112.28 -43.92 9.68
N LEU A 443 113.62 -43.94 9.69
CA LEU A 443 114.42 -44.63 10.72
C LEU A 443 114.31 -43.95 12.11
N ILE A 444 114.11 -42.63 12.15
CA ILE A 444 113.84 -41.88 13.40
C ILE A 444 112.42 -42.17 13.93
N ALA A 445 111.41 -42.34 13.06
CA ALA A 445 110.07 -42.73 13.46
C ALA A 445 110.01 -44.16 14.05
N ALA A 446 110.81 -45.09 13.52
CA ALA A 446 110.93 -46.45 14.07
C ALA A 446 111.56 -46.51 15.48
N LEU A 447 112.35 -45.50 15.85
CA LEU A 447 112.92 -45.35 17.20
C LEU A 447 111.94 -44.74 18.22
N VAL A 448 110.97 -43.95 17.75
CA VAL A 448 109.90 -43.36 18.58
C VAL A 448 108.75 -44.36 18.81
N GLY A 449 108.55 -45.33 17.92
CA GLY A 449 107.56 -46.40 18.02
C GLY A 449 107.84 -47.52 19.04
N SER A 450 108.86 -47.38 19.91
CA SER A 450 109.20 -48.37 20.94
C SER A 450 108.71 -48.03 22.36
N VAL A 451 107.73 -47.12 22.50
CA VAL A 451 107.09 -46.78 23.79
C VAL A 451 105.69 -47.41 23.85
N PRO A 452 105.33 -48.22 24.87
CA PRO A 452 104.11 -49.07 24.85
C PRO A 452 102.76 -48.35 24.85
N GLU A 453 101.79 -48.99 24.17
CA GLU A 453 100.44 -48.57 23.73
C GLU A 453 99.36 -48.40 24.83
N SER A 454 99.69 -48.02 26.08
CA SER A 454 98.71 -48.02 27.19
C SER A 454 98.23 -46.67 27.72
N LEU A 455 98.60 -45.52 27.12
CA LEU A 455 98.19 -44.19 27.64
C LEU A 455 97.64 -43.19 26.58
N ASP A 456 97.14 -43.68 25.44
CA ASP A 456 96.68 -42.89 24.26
C ASP A 456 95.20 -42.41 24.29
N THR A 457 94.53 -42.42 25.44
CA THR A 457 93.07 -42.13 25.51
C THR A 457 92.70 -40.68 25.87
N LEU A 458 93.63 -39.89 26.40
CA LEU A 458 93.38 -38.48 26.74
C LEU A 458 93.60 -37.53 25.55
N GLN A 459 94.46 -37.88 24.60
CA GLN A 459 94.74 -37.08 23.40
C GLN A 459 93.58 -37.16 22.39
N GLU A 460 93.01 -38.36 22.18
CA GLU A 460 91.85 -38.54 21.30
C GLU A 460 90.62 -37.75 21.79
N LEU A 461 90.40 -37.66 23.10
CA LEU A 461 89.30 -36.88 23.68
C LEU A 461 89.52 -35.36 23.55
N ALA A 462 90.78 -34.92 23.66
CA ALA A 462 91.17 -33.51 23.56
C ALA A 462 91.07 -32.98 22.12
N ASP A 463 91.45 -33.79 21.13
CA ASP A 463 91.33 -33.42 19.72
C ASP A 463 89.89 -33.49 19.20
N ALA A 464 89.06 -34.43 19.69
CA ALA A 464 87.64 -34.49 19.36
C ALA A 464 86.81 -33.28 19.87
N LEU A 465 87.28 -32.63 20.94
CA LEU A 465 86.69 -31.41 21.51
C LEU A 465 87.40 -30.12 21.03
N GLY A 466 88.38 -30.25 20.13
CA GLY A 466 89.08 -29.12 19.49
C GLY A 466 90.04 -28.36 20.39
N ASN A 467 90.55 -28.99 21.47
CA ASN A 467 91.44 -28.38 22.46
C ASN A 467 90.92 -27.03 23.03
N ASP A 468 89.60 -26.90 23.24
CA ASP A 468 88.99 -25.66 23.76
C ASP A 468 88.94 -25.65 25.31
N PRO A 469 89.78 -24.86 26.00
CA PRO A 469 89.80 -24.79 27.47
C PRO A 469 88.54 -24.15 28.06
N ASN A 470 87.69 -23.51 27.25
CA ASN A 470 86.43 -22.89 27.65
C ASN A 470 85.23 -23.58 26.99
N PHE A 471 85.32 -24.87 26.65
CA PHE A 471 84.32 -25.62 25.89
C PHE A 471 82.86 -25.37 26.32
N ALA A 472 82.59 -25.37 27.63
CA ALA A 472 81.25 -25.07 28.16
C ALA A 472 80.79 -23.64 27.80
N THR A 473 81.67 -22.64 27.90
CA THR A 473 81.42 -21.25 27.50
C THR A 473 81.30 -21.11 25.98
N THR A 474 82.11 -21.82 25.20
CA THR A 474 82.05 -21.79 23.73
C THR A 474 80.77 -22.43 23.19
N VAL A 475 80.33 -23.55 23.77
CA VAL A 475 79.04 -24.17 23.44
C VAL A 475 77.89 -23.26 23.90
N LEU A 476 77.96 -22.64 25.08
CA LEU A 476 76.96 -21.67 25.52
C LEU A 476 76.86 -20.47 24.57
N ASN A 477 78.00 -19.94 24.10
CA ASN A 477 78.05 -18.82 23.16
C ASN A 477 77.57 -19.19 21.76
N LYS A 478 77.85 -20.42 21.29
CA LYS A 478 77.30 -20.93 20.01
C LYS A 478 75.80 -21.21 20.07
N LEU A 479 75.28 -21.59 21.25
CA LEU A 479 73.84 -21.78 21.47
C LEU A 479 73.11 -20.45 21.68
N ALA A 480 73.77 -19.48 22.31
CA ALA A 480 73.27 -18.11 22.49
C ALA A 480 73.17 -17.32 21.17
N GLY A 481 73.90 -17.73 20.12
CA GLY A 481 73.82 -17.15 18.77
C GLY A 481 72.86 -17.85 17.81
N LYS A 482 72.16 -18.93 18.22
CA LYS A 482 71.19 -19.63 17.36
C LYS A 482 69.84 -18.92 17.41
N GLN A 483 69.58 -18.10 16.39
CA GLN A 483 68.26 -17.54 16.09
C GLN A 483 67.33 -18.64 15.53
N PRO A 484 66.00 -18.60 15.78
CA PRO A 484 65.07 -19.56 15.20
C PRO A 484 65.04 -19.46 13.67
N LEU A 485 64.86 -20.59 12.97
CA LEU A 485 64.76 -20.70 11.51
C LEU A 485 63.41 -20.15 10.96
N ASP A 486 62.94 -19.07 11.57
CA ASP A 486 61.74 -18.33 11.20
C ASP A 486 62.19 -16.94 10.76
N ASP A 487 61.85 -16.57 9.53
CA ASP A 487 62.32 -15.32 8.92
C ASP A 487 61.84 -14.08 9.72
N THR A 488 60.72 -14.18 10.43
CA THR A 488 60.17 -13.11 11.26
C THR A 488 60.97 -12.96 12.56
N LEU A 489 61.25 -14.05 13.28
CA LEU A 489 62.12 -14.01 14.46
C LEU A 489 63.57 -13.69 14.10
N THR A 490 63.99 -14.04 12.87
CA THR A 490 65.29 -13.67 12.31
C THR A 490 65.40 -12.16 12.08
N ALA A 491 64.34 -11.53 11.58
CA ALA A 491 64.30 -10.08 11.45
C ALA A 491 64.17 -9.36 12.81
N LEU A 492 63.48 -9.95 13.79
CA LEU A 492 63.23 -9.32 15.10
C LEU A 492 64.44 -9.34 16.04
N SER A 493 65.19 -10.45 16.10
CA SER A 493 66.33 -10.55 17.00
C SER A 493 67.53 -9.74 16.47
N GLY A 494 68.05 -8.83 17.30
CA GLY A 494 69.11 -7.88 16.93
C GLY A 494 68.63 -6.47 16.60
N LYS A 495 67.32 -6.24 16.47
CA LYS A 495 66.77 -4.87 16.37
C LYS A 495 66.80 -4.20 17.74
N SER A 496 67.23 -2.93 17.79
CA SER A 496 67.01 -2.08 18.97
C SER A 496 65.52 -1.84 19.17
N VAL A 497 65.12 -1.30 20.34
CA VAL A 497 63.73 -0.87 20.57
C VAL A 497 63.25 0.04 19.43
N ASP A 498 64.10 0.96 18.97
CA ASP A 498 63.77 1.85 17.85
C ASP A 498 63.57 1.12 16.52
N GLY A 499 64.42 0.13 16.22
CA GLY A 499 64.32 -0.68 15.00
C GLY A 499 63.13 -1.64 15.02
N LEU A 500 62.70 -2.10 16.20
CA LEU A 500 61.50 -2.90 16.38
C LEU A 500 60.24 -2.08 16.08
N ILE A 501 60.15 -0.86 16.61
CA ILE A 501 59.03 0.07 16.40
C ILE A 501 58.89 0.41 14.90
N GLU A 502 60.01 0.53 14.18
CA GLU A 502 60.01 0.74 12.73
C GLU A 502 59.56 -0.51 11.96
N TYR A 503 60.07 -1.69 12.31
CA TYR A 503 59.76 -2.96 11.65
C TYR A 503 58.27 -3.32 11.69
N VAL A 504 57.58 -3.02 12.80
CA VAL A 504 56.14 -3.28 12.96
C VAL A 504 55.26 -2.08 12.58
N GLY A 505 55.84 -1.02 11.99
CA GLY A 505 55.09 0.17 11.55
C GLY A 505 54.46 0.99 12.69
N LEU A 506 54.91 0.80 13.93
CA LEU A 506 54.37 1.47 15.11
C LEU A 506 54.64 2.98 15.07
N ARG A 507 55.76 3.45 14.48
CA ARG A 507 56.03 4.89 14.30
C ARG A 507 55.02 5.56 13.37
N GLU A 508 54.72 4.91 12.26
CA GLU A 508 53.74 5.42 11.29
C GLU A 508 52.33 5.39 11.91
N THR A 509 51.99 4.33 12.64
CA THR A 509 50.73 4.22 13.39
C THR A 509 50.59 5.33 14.43
N ILE A 510 51.63 5.60 15.22
CA ILE A 510 51.65 6.68 16.22
C ILE A 510 51.56 8.06 15.54
N SER A 511 52.27 8.26 14.43
CA SER A 511 52.24 9.53 13.69
C SER A 511 50.85 9.80 13.11
N ARG A 512 50.22 8.80 12.47
CA ARG A 512 48.85 8.90 11.98
C ARG A 512 47.82 9.07 13.12
N ALA A 513 48.07 8.50 14.30
CA ALA A 513 47.23 8.66 15.47
C ALA A 513 47.36 10.04 16.15
N THR A 514 48.47 10.77 15.91
CA THR A 514 48.71 12.09 16.50
C THR A 514 47.73 13.15 15.96
N ASP A 515 47.29 13.02 14.71
CA ASP A 515 46.33 13.93 14.05
C ASP A 515 44.87 13.45 14.13
N ALA A 516 44.60 12.33 14.80
CA ALA A 516 43.25 11.79 14.95
C ALA A 516 42.49 12.42 16.13
N LEU A 517 41.16 12.50 16.02
CA LEU A 517 40.31 12.99 17.12
C LEU A 517 40.45 12.08 18.35
N GLN A 518 40.84 12.66 19.48
CA GLN A 518 41.00 11.95 20.75
C GLN A 518 39.64 11.71 21.40
N LYS A 519 39.20 10.45 21.38
CA LYS A 519 37.93 10.03 22.01
C LYS A 519 37.79 10.48 23.47
N SER A 520 38.89 10.45 24.25
CA SER A 520 38.90 10.89 25.65
C SER A 520 38.66 12.39 25.84
N GLN A 521 38.88 13.20 24.81
CA GLN A 521 38.64 14.64 24.85
C GLN A 521 37.23 15.03 24.41
N ASN A 522 36.42 14.08 23.90
CA ASN A 522 35.04 14.33 23.44
C ASN A 522 34.92 15.55 22.51
N GLY A 523 35.88 15.74 21.58
CA GLY A 523 35.91 16.88 20.66
C GLY A 523 36.57 18.15 21.23
N GLY A 524 37.15 18.09 22.43
CA GLY A 524 37.94 19.19 23.02
C GLY A 524 39.12 19.62 22.15
N ASP A 525 39.72 18.66 21.46
CA ASP A 525 40.83 18.75 20.51
C ASP A 525 40.46 19.33 19.14
N ILE A 526 39.18 19.59 18.89
CA ILE A 526 38.74 20.32 17.69
C ILE A 526 39.04 21.82 17.89
N PRO A 527 39.96 22.42 17.10
CA PRO A 527 40.37 23.81 17.28
C PRO A 527 39.23 24.80 17.01
N ASP A 528 38.40 24.52 16.01
CA ASP A 528 37.22 25.29 15.66
C ASP A 528 36.00 24.38 15.55
N LYS A 529 35.26 24.27 16.65
CA LYS A 529 34.08 23.40 16.78
C LYS A 529 32.94 23.88 15.88
N ASP A 530 32.82 25.19 15.66
CA ASP A 530 31.77 25.79 14.85
C ASP A 530 31.99 25.47 13.35
N LEU A 531 33.22 25.67 12.87
CA LEU A 531 33.64 25.27 11.53
C LEU A 531 33.55 23.75 11.33
N PHE A 532 33.89 22.96 12.35
CA PHE A 532 33.78 21.50 12.31
C PHE A 532 32.33 21.07 12.11
N VAL A 533 31.41 21.54 12.97
CA VAL A 533 29.96 21.26 12.87
C VAL A 533 29.42 21.65 11.48
N ARG A 534 29.84 22.81 10.96
CA ARG A 534 29.49 23.27 9.61
C ARG A 534 29.98 22.30 8.52
N ARG A 535 31.25 21.89 8.57
CA ARG A 535 31.88 21.04 7.54
C ARG A 535 31.30 19.63 7.48
N ILE A 536 30.94 19.06 8.63
CA ILE A 536 30.35 17.71 8.69
C ILE A 536 28.85 17.71 8.42
N GLY A 537 28.22 18.88 8.27
CA GLY A 537 26.78 19.00 8.06
C GLY A 537 25.92 18.69 9.27
N ALA A 538 26.49 18.71 10.49
CA ALA A 538 25.74 18.46 11.71
C ALA A 538 24.91 19.69 12.12
N THR A 539 23.81 19.45 12.83
CA THR A 539 22.96 20.52 13.36
C THR A 539 23.72 21.36 14.37
N ARG A 540 23.76 22.67 14.18
CA ARG A 540 24.21 23.60 15.20
C ARG A 540 23.07 23.94 16.15
N ALA A 541 23.10 23.37 17.36
CA ALA A 541 22.26 23.80 18.47
C ALA A 541 22.81 25.11 19.06
N PHE A 542 22.21 26.24 18.70
CA PHE A 542 22.69 27.56 19.08
C PHE A 542 22.51 27.85 20.57
N ASP A 543 21.28 27.66 21.08
CA ASP A 543 20.92 27.90 22.47
C ASP A 543 19.57 27.23 22.79
N GLY A 544 19.38 26.79 24.04
CA GLY A 544 18.15 26.14 24.52
C GLY A 544 17.10 27.10 25.12
N ALA A 545 17.44 28.38 25.30
CA ALA A 545 16.59 29.43 25.88
C ALA A 545 17.03 30.85 25.42
N VAL A 546 17.18 31.07 24.12
CA VAL A 546 17.58 32.38 23.56
C VAL A 546 16.46 33.42 23.67
N ASN A 547 16.81 34.69 23.92
CA ASN A 547 15.87 35.81 23.79
C ASN A 547 15.79 36.26 22.32
N ILE A 548 14.60 36.17 21.74
CA ILE A 548 14.39 36.41 20.32
C ILE A 548 13.73 37.79 20.14
N GLY A 549 14.55 38.84 20.12
CA GLY A 549 14.13 40.21 19.78
C GLY A 549 13.74 41.14 20.94
N GLY A 550 13.56 40.62 22.17
CA GLY A 550 13.73 41.41 23.40
C GLY A 550 12.70 42.49 23.78
N ASP A 551 11.53 42.57 23.13
CA ASP A 551 10.39 43.43 23.52
C ASP A 551 9.07 42.96 22.86
N ASP A 552 7.92 43.52 23.25
CA ASP A 552 6.57 43.07 22.85
C ASP A 552 6.14 43.42 21.40
N ASN A 553 6.91 44.21 20.65
CA ASN A 553 6.52 44.59 19.28
C ASN A 553 6.63 43.39 18.32
N PRO A 554 5.67 43.15 17.41
CA PRO A 554 5.75 42.03 16.47
C PRO A 554 6.86 42.21 15.43
N TRP A 555 7.29 41.11 14.83
CA TRP A 555 8.17 41.09 13.66
C TRP A 555 7.40 40.71 12.39
N THR A 556 7.88 41.25 11.27
CA THR A 556 7.66 40.70 9.94
C THR A 556 8.55 39.48 9.71
N THR A 557 8.20 38.67 8.71
CA THR A 557 9.00 37.52 8.29
C THR A 557 10.41 37.95 7.87
N ALA A 558 10.54 39.10 7.21
CA ALA A 558 11.83 39.65 6.79
C ALA A 558 12.74 40.03 7.98
N GLU A 559 12.17 40.63 9.03
CA GLU A 559 12.90 40.98 10.26
C GLU A 559 13.34 39.72 11.01
N PHE A 560 12.46 38.71 11.11
CA PHE A 560 12.81 37.43 11.71
C PHE A 560 13.95 36.72 10.97
N ILE A 561 13.92 36.68 9.64
CA ILE A 561 15.00 36.10 8.83
C ILE A 561 16.30 36.90 9.01
N SER A 562 16.22 38.23 9.11
CA SER A 562 17.41 39.07 9.37
C SER A 562 18.01 38.81 10.76
N TRP A 563 17.17 38.57 11.77
CA TRP A 563 17.64 38.13 13.08
C TRP A 563 18.34 36.77 13.01
N LEU A 564 17.76 35.78 12.31
CA LEU A 564 18.40 34.48 12.09
C LEU A 564 19.78 34.60 11.42
N GLU A 565 19.92 35.49 10.45
CA GLU A 565 21.20 35.78 9.80
C GLU A 565 22.22 36.38 10.78
N SER A 566 21.79 37.29 11.64
CA SER A 566 22.65 37.85 12.69
C SER A 566 23.14 36.81 13.69
N CYS A 567 22.37 35.73 13.92
CA CYS A 567 22.76 34.59 14.73
C CYS A 567 23.64 33.56 13.98
N GLY A 568 23.96 33.82 12.71
CA GLY A 568 24.72 32.92 11.85
C GLY A 568 23.95 31.69 11.38
N ALA A 569 22.61 31.69 11.43
CA ALA A 569 21.82 30.50 11.10
C ALA A 569 22.07 29.98 9.68
N PHE A 570 22.24 30.89 8.72
CA PHE A 570 22.49 30.56 7.31
C PHE A 570 23.95 30.20 7.00
N ASN A 571 24.84 30.23 8.01
CA ASN A 571 26.22 29.75 7.87
C ASN A 571 26.32 28.24 8.10
N HIS A 572 25.25 27.56 8.51
CA HIS A 572 25.22 26.11 8.72
C HIS A 572 24.14 25.49 7.82
N PRO A 573 24.36 24.29 7.27
CA PRO A 573 23.34 23.59 6.50
C PRO A 573 22.11 23.24 7.34
N TYR A 574 22.28 23.08 8.66
CA TYR A 574 21.20 22.94 9.63
C TYR A 574 21.58 23.64 10.94
N TRP A 575 20.73 24.57 11.37
CA TRP A 575 20.86 25.35 12.59
C TRP A 575 19.55 25.29 13.37
N MET A 576 19.60 25.27 14.70
CA MET A 576 18.40 25.29 15.52
C MET A 576 18.60 26.01 16.85
N CYS A 577 17.53 26.56 17.39
CA CYS A 577 17.49 27.13 18.73
C CYS A 577 16.12 26.94 19.36
N ARG A 578 16.02 27.24 20.65
CA ARG A 578 14.75 27.36 21.34
C ARG A 578 14.63 28.72 22.03
N GLY A 579 13.52 29.41 21.78
CA GLY A 579 13.21 30.68 22.45
C GLY A 579 13.00 30.50 23.95
N SER A 580 13.39 31.49 24.74
CA SER A 580 13.12 31.50 26.18
C SER A 580 11.61 31.53 26.47
N TRP A 581 11.19 31.12 27.65
CA TRP A 581 9.76 31.15 28.03
C TRP A 581 9.21 32.56 28.29
N SER A 582 10.06 33.59 28.34
CA SER A 582 9.63 34.95 28.60
C SER A 582 8.93 35.54 27.39
N TYR A 583 7.61 35.74 27.46
CA TYR A 583 6.86 36.39 26.38
C TYR A 583 7.40 37.78 26.06
N ALA A 584 7.79 38.56 27.07
CA ALA A 584 8.34 39.91 26.88
C ALA A 584 9.72 39.93 26.19
N HIS A 585 10.44 38.81 26.17
CA HIS A 585 11.76 38.73 25.55
C HIS A 585 11.73 38.10 24.15
N ASN A 586 10.57 37.66 23.68
CA ASN A 586 10.43 36.94 22.43
C ASN A 586 9.32 37.53 21.57
N LYS A 587 9.61 37.67 20.29
CA LYS A 587 8.73 38.32 19.31
C LYS A 587 7.59 37.41 18.85
N ILE A 588 6.61 38.01 18.18
CA ILE A 588 5.56 37.32 17.44
C ILE A 588 5.66 37.70 15.97
N ILE A 589 5.64 36.72 15.06
CA ILE A 589 5.61 36.95 13.61
C ILE A 589 4.16 37.05 13.15
N THR A 590 3.78 38.11 12.43
CA THR A 590 2.37 38.44 12.16
C THR A 590 1.97 38.51 10.68
N ASP A 591 2.92 38.53 9.75
CA ASP A 591 2.69 38.66 8.30
C ASP A 591 2.67 37.29 7.59
N THR A 592 2.42 36.20 8.31
CA THR A 592 2.59 34.83 7.80
C THR A 592 1.50 34.38 6.83
N GLY A 593 0.30 34.99 6.91
CA GLY A 593 -0.88 34.59 6.15
C GLY A 593 -1.51 33.26 6.58
N CYS A 594 -0.90 32.51 7.51
CA CYS A 594 -1.41 31.24 8.03
C CYS A 594 -1.45 31.19 9.57
N GLY A 595 -1.50 32.36 10.22
CA GLY A 595 -1.59 32.53 11.67
C GLY A 595 -0.31 33.05 12.32
N ASN A 596 -0.46 33.84 13.40
CA ASN A 596 0.67 34.46 14.08
C ASN A 596 1.57 33.41 14.77
N ILE A 597 2.89 33.58 14.69
CA ILE A 597 3.88 32.65 15.26
C ILE A 597 4.47 33.28 16.52
N CYS A 598 4.15 32.73 17.69
CA CYS A 598 4.79 33.11 18.95
C CYS A 598 6.16 32.43 19.07
N LEU A 599 7.23 33.20 19.27
CA LEU A 599 8.60 32.66 19.38
C LEU A 599 9.00 32.32 20.82
N ALA A 600 8.23 32.75 21.82
CA ALA A 600 8.45 32.37 23.22
C ALA A 600 8.29 30.86 23.39
N GLY A 601 9.29 30.19 23.96
CA GLY A 601 9.29 28.73 24.14
C GLY A 601 9.33 27.91 22.85
N ALA A 602 9.31 28.54 21.68
CA ALA A 602 9.22 27.88 20.38
C ALA A 602 10.56 27.26 19.99
N VAL A 603 10.50 26.12 19.30
CA VAL A 603 11.66 25.50 18.67
C VAL A 603 11.76 26.01 17.24
N ILE A 604 12.91 26.56 16.88
CA ILE A 604 13.18 27.12 15.56
C ILE A 604 14.28 26.31 14.91
N GLU A 605 14.02 25.83 13.71
CA GLU A 605 14.93 25.04 12.88
C GLU A 605 15.11 25.74 11.54
N VAL A 606 16.35 25.94 11.13
CA VAL A 606 16.71 26.59 9.86
C VAL A 606 17.56 25.61 9.07
N MET A 607 17.10 25.27 7.87
CA MET A 607 17.78 24.38 6.93
C MET A 607 18.08 25.16 5.65
N GLY A 608 19.30 25.00 5.12
CA GLY A 608 19.73 25.68 3.89
C GLY A 608 20.46 27.01 4.12
N VAL A 609 20.52 27.84 3.07
CA VAL A 609 21.29 29.10 3.02
C VAL A 609 20.38 30.29 2.80
N ARG A 610 20.90 31.53 2.92
CA ARG A 610 20.09 32.75 2.82
C ARG A 610 19.30 32.87 1.51
N GLY A 611 19.84 32.35 0.39
CA GLY A 611 19.16 32.33 -0.91
C GLY A 611 18.19 31.17 -1.12
N ALA A 612 18.24 30.13 -0.30
CA ALA A 612 17.38 28.94 -0.39
C ALA A 612 17.25 28.29 1.00
N MET A 613 16.15 28.53 1.69
CA MET A 613 15.93 28.18 3.09
C MET A 613 14.60 27.50 3.33
N THR A 614 14.60 26.61 4.31
CA THR A 614 13.40 26.11 5.00
C THR A 614 13.52 26.48 6.46
N ILE A 615 12.55 27.23 6.99
CA ILE A 615 12.48 27.56 8.42
C ILE A 615 11.26 26.87 9.00
N ARG A 616 11.46 26.01 10.00
CA ARG A 616 10.37 25.37 10.74
C ARG A 616 10.33 25.95 12.15
N VAL A 617 9.14 26.38 12.57
CA VAL A 617 8.87 26.87 13.91
C VAL A 617 7.78 26.02 14.55
N THR A 618 8.11 25.38 15.66
CA THR A 618 7.13 24.64 16.47
C THR A 618 6.79 25.47 17.69
N THR A 619 5.54 25.94 17.78
CA THR A 619 5.07 26.75 18.90
C THR A 619 4.77 25.89 20.13
N PRO A 620 4.91 26.45 21.35
CA PRO A 620 4.56 25.75 22.59
C PRO A 620 3.05 25.46 22.69
N THR A 621 2.67 24.67 23.69
CA THR A 621 1.27 24.30 23.97
C THR A 621 0.40 25.47 24.46
N THR A 622 1.01 26.60 24.82
CA THR A 622 0.33 27.84 25.22
C THR A 622 1.05 29.04 24.63
N THR A 623 0.30 30.07 24.25
CA THR A 623 0.84 31.30 23.63
C THR A 623 0.17 32.53 24.23
N SER A 624 0.79 33.70 24.05
CA SER A 624 0.21 35.01 24.34
C SER A 624 0.30 35.92 23.10
N GLY A 625 -0.31 37.10 23.14
CA GLY A 625 -0.24 38.09 22.06
C GLY A 625 -0.85 37.65 20.72
N GLY A 626 -1.79 36.69 20.75
CA GLY A 626 -2.50 36.20 19.55
C GLY A 626 -1.74 35.18 18.71
N GLY A 627 -0.62 34.62 19.18
CA GLY A 627 0.06 33.51 18.51
C GLY A 627 -0.73 32.20 18.56
N VAL A 628 -0.54 31.33 17.57
CA VAL A 628 -1.19 30.00 17.52
C VAL A 628 -0.40 28.99 18.35
N ALA A 629 -1.03 28.40 19.35
CA ALA A 629 -0.43 27.35 20.19
C ALA A 629 -0.48 25.97 19.53
N SER A 630 0.41 25.06 19.95
CA SER A 630 0.46 23.66 19.51
C SER A 630 0.50 23.50 17.98
N ALA A 631 1.22 24.39 17.29
CA ALA A 631 1.26 24.46 15.84
C ALA A 631 2.69 24.34 15.31
N GLN A 632 2.81 23.77 14.11
CA GLN A 632 4.04 23.79 13.34
C GLN A 632 3.84 24.70 12.13
N PHE A 633 4.80 25.60 11.95
CA PHE A 633 4.86 26.54 10.84
C PHE A 633 6.11 26.25 10.01
N THR A 634 5.96 26.16 8.70
CA THR A 634 7.08 25.95 7.78
C THR A 634 7.12 27.06 6.73
N TYR A 635 8.14 27.90 6.79
CA TYR A 635 8.51 28.84 5.75
C TYR A 635 9.44 28.15 4.74
N ILE A 636 9.15 28.31 3.45
CA ILE A 636 9.99 27.79 2.38
C ILE A 636 10.29 28.93 1.43
N ASN A 637 11.56 29.10 1.08
CA ASN A 637 12.05 29.97 0.01
C ASN A 637 13.12 29.19 -0.77
N ASN A 638 12.90 28.96 -2.07
CA ASN A 638 13.81 28.21 -2.93
C ASN A 638 14.65 29.11 -3.86
N GLY A 639 14.69 30.41 -3.60
CA GLY A 639 15.44 31.39 -4.40
C GLY A 639 14.62 32.04 -5.52
N ASP A 640 15.32 32.73 -6.43
CA ASP A 640 14.70 33.55 -7.47
C ASP A 640 13.76 32.73 -8.37
N GLY A 641 12.54 33.26 -8.59
CA GLY A 641 11.51 32.61 -9.40
C GLY A 641 10.54 31.71 -8.63
N TYR A 642 10.74 31.49 -7.33
CA TYR A 642 9.80 30.78 -6.45
C TYR A 642 8.98 31.76 -5.60
N SER A 643 7.77 31.36 -5.18
CA SER A 643 6.92 32.13 -4.27
C SER A 643 7.20 31.73 -2.81
N PRO A 644 8.01 32.49 -2.06
CA PRO A 644 8.28 32.17 -0.67
C PRO A 644 7.03 32.38 0.19
N GLY A 645 6.87 31.58 1.24
CA GLY A 645 5.72 31.71 2.13
C GLY A 645 5.65 30.70 3.25
N TRP A 646 4.87 31.03 4.27
CA TRP A 646 4.58 30.17 5.42
C TRP A 646 3.45 29.19 5.12
N ARG A 647 3.51 28.04 5.79
CA ARG A 647 2.47 27.01 5.84
C ARG A 647 2.26 26.63 7.31
N ARG A 648 1.02 26.37 7.70
CA ARG A 648 0.67 25.85 9.02
C ARG A 648 0.15 24.43 8.86
N ASP A 649 0.70 23.50 9.64
CA ASP A 649 0.21 22.12 9.64
C ASP A 649 -1.07 22.01 10.48
N PHE A 650 -2.06 21.28 9.94
CA PHE A 650 -3.33 21.00 10.59
C PHE A 650 -3.38 19.56 11.11
N ASN A 651 -4.06 19.36 12.24
CA ASN A 651 -4.27 18.05 12.84
C ASN A 651 -5.61 17.99 13.59
N THR A 652 -5.86 16.89 14.31
CA THR A 652 -7.13 16.66 15.02
C THR A 652 -7.38 17.66 16.17
N VAL A 653 -6.33 18.28 16.71
CA VAL A 653 -6.41 19.31 17.76
C VAL A 653 -6.40 20.71 17.15
N ASN A 654 -5.56 20.95 16.14
CA ASN A 654 -5.48 22.20 15.38
C ASN A 654 -6.17 22.03 14.02
N LYS A 655 -7.50 22.09 14.01
CA LYS A 655 -8.32 21.97 12.79
C LYS A 655 -8.40 23.33 12.09
N PRO A 656 -8.44 23.35 10.74
CA PRO A 656 -8.76 24.59 10.05
C PRO A 656 -10.20 24.99 10.34
N ALA A 657 -10.47 26.28 10.36
CA ALA A 657 -11.83 26.79 10.46
C ALA A 657 -12.60 26.57 9.14
N ALA A 658 -13.92 26.50 9.20
CA ALA A 658 -14.74 26.17 8.02
C ALA A 658 -14.58 27.21 6.89
N ASP A 659 -14.42 28.49 7.25
CA ASP A 659 -14.10 29.58 6.34
C ASP A 659 -12.71 29.47 5.71
N GLU A 660 -11.71 29.00 6.47
CA GLU A 660 -10.34 28.73 5.95
C GLU A 660 -10.34 27.64 4.85
N MET A 661 -11.31 26.71 4.87
CA MET A 661 -11.41 25.60 3.91
C MET A 661 -12.54 25.76 2.87
N GLY A 662 -13.27 26.87 2.89
CA GLY A 662 -14.46 27.05 2.03
C GLY A 662 -15.59 26.05 2.32
N ALA A 663 -15.62 25.47 3.51
CA ALA A 663 -16.64 24.52 3.95
C ALA A 663 -17.81 25.23 4.66
N LEU A 664 -18.99 24.62 4.65
CA LEU A 664 -20.11 25.08 5.48
C LEU A 664 -19.90 24.62 6.93
N SER A 665 -20.07 25.53 7.90
CA SER A 665 -19.95 25.21 9.31
C SER A 665 -21.00 24.19 9.78
N VAL A 666 -20.61 23.31 10.69
CA VAL A 666 -21.53 22.36 11.37
C VAL A 666 -22.58 23.07 12.24
N ASN A 667 -22.29 24.30 12.67
CA ASN A 667 -23.24 25.15 13.39
C ASN A 667 -24.23 25.84 12.45
N GLY A 668 -24.23 25.47 11.17
CA GLY A 668 -25.05 26.07 10.13
C GLY A 668 -24.36 27.24 9.43
N GLY A 669 -24.94 27.68 8.33
CA GLY A 669 -24.46 28.80 7.53
C GLY A 669 -25.37 29.05 6.32
N ARG A 670 -24.96 30.00 5.48
CA ARG A 670 -25.69 30.32 4.24
C ARG A 670 -24.97 29.70 3.05
N ILE A 671 -25.68 28.89 2.28
CA ILE A 671 -25.22 28.44 0.96
C ILE A 671 -25.64 29.51 -0.05
N ASN A 672 -24.66 30.18 -0.66
CA ASN A 672 -24.89 31.18 -1.70
C ASN A 672 -24.76 30.54 -3.07
N GLY A 673 -25.85 29.96 -3.58
CA GLY A 673 -25.90 29.35 -4.90
C GLY A 673 -26.74 28.07 -4.95
N ALA A 674 -26.66 27.40 -6.09
CA ALA A 674 -27.40 26.18 -6.37
C ALA A 674 -26.72 24.98 -5.68
N LEU A 675 -27.51 24.15 -4.98
CA LEU A 675 -27.02 22.94 -4.30
C LEU A 675 -27.42 21.69 -5.08
N GLY A 676 -26.46 20.86 -5.44
CA GLY A 676 -26.72 19.54 -6.01
C GLY A 676 -26.42 18.43 -5.02
N ILE A 677 -27.32 17.46 -4.87
CA ILE A 677 -27.12 16.28 -4.03
C ILE A 677 -26.98 15.07 -4.95
N GLY A 678 -25.76 14.56 -5.08
CA GLY A 678 -25.40 13.44 -5.94
C GLY A 678 -25.25 13.78 -7.43
N THR A 679 -25.25 15.08 -7.79
CA THR A 679 -25.28 15.58 -9.17
C THR A 679 -24.97 17.08 -9.19
N ASP A 680 -24.64 17.63 -10.36
CA ASP A 680 -24.55 19.09 -10.57
C ASP A 680 -25.96 19.71 -10.61
N ASN A 681 -26.11 20.96 -10.18
CA ASN A 681 -27.40 21.64 -10.21
C ASN A 681 -27.57 22.47 -11.49
N ALA A 682 -28.40 21.99 -12.42
CA ALA A 682 -28.76 22.68 -13.66
C ALA A 682 -30.01 23.56 -13.54
N LEU A 683 -30.81 23.43 -12.46
CA LEU A 683 -31.92 24.36 -12.17
C LEU A 683 -31.40 25.79 -11.90
N GLY A 684 -30.20 25.92 -11.34
CA GLY A 684 -29.53 27.19 -11.06
C GLY A 684 -30.21 28.08 -10.00
N GLY A 685 -29.61 29.21 -9.67
CA GLY A 685 -30.14 30.15 -8.66
C GLY A 685 -30.23 29.53 -7.26
N ASN A 686 -31.27 29.88 -6.50
CA ASN A 686 -31.55 29.31 -5.17
C ASN A 686 -32.36 28.02 -5.33
N SER A 687 -31.68 26.92 -5.62
CA SER A 687 -32.30 25.61 -5.85
C SER A 687 -31.55 24.47 -5.17
N ILE A 688 -32.26 23.36 -4.99
CA ILE A 688 -31.72 22.08 -4.56
C ILE A 688 -32.15 21.05 -5.60
N VAL A 689 -31.22 20.29 -6.17
CA VAL A 689 -31.52 19.14 -7.06
C VAL A 689 -31.09 17.82 -6.43
N LEU A 690 -31.80 16.74 -6.75
CA LEU A 690 -31.64 15.44 -6.12
C LEU A 690 -31.54 14.33 -7.18
N GLY A 691 -30.41 13.63 -7.24
CA GLY A 691 -30.23 12.44 -8.09
C GLY A 691 -29.96 12.73 -9.58
N ASP A 692 -30.61 13.73 -10.16
CA ASP A 692 -30.32 14.27 -11.50
C ASP A 692 -30.13 15.81 -11.43
N ASN A 693 -29.73 16.42 -12.54
CA ASN A 693 -29.37 17.83 -12.53
C ASN A 693 -30.57 18.80 -12.64
N ASP A 694 -31.80 18.31 -12.81
CA ASP A 694 -32.96 19.14 -13.14
C ASP A 694 -34.28 18.74 -12.44
N THR A 695 -34.23 17.86 -11.43
CA THR A 695 -35.32 17.50 -10.53
C THR A 695 -35.03 17.99 -9.11
N GLY A 696 -35.96 18.76 -8.53
CA GLY A 696 -35.81 19.25 -7.16
C GLY A 696 -36.69 20.46 -6.80
N LEU A 697 -36.15 21.33 -5.94
CA LEU A 697 -36.85 22.50 -5.40
C LEU A 697 -36.16 23.79 -5.87
N LYS A 698 -36.93 24.79 -6.26
CA LYS A 698 -36.40 26.08 -6.71
C LYS A 698 -37.21 27.24 -6.14
N GLN A 699 -36.54 28.21 -5.54
CA GLN A 699 -37.17 29.48 -5.19
C GLN A 699 -37.27 30.35 -6.46
N ASN A 700 -38.49 30.74 -6.82
CA ASN A 700 -38.80 31.53 -8.02
C ASN A 700 -39.43 32.90 -7.69
N GLY A 701 -39.05 33.46 -6.53
CA GLY A 701 -39.53 34.74 -6.01
C GLY A 701 -39.71 34.69 -4.50
N ASP A 702 -39.97 35.85 -3.89
CA ASP A 702 -40.31 35.92 -2.47
C ASP A 702 -41.63 35.17 -2.21
N GLY A 703 -41.62 34.26 -1.24
CA GLY A 703 -42.74 33.38 -0.92
C GLY A 703 -43.11 32.33 -1.98
N ILE A 704 -42.35 32.19 -3.08
CA ILE A 704 -42.64 31.22 -4.17
C ILE A 704 -41.65 30.07 -4.13
N LEU A 705 -42.13 28.87 -3.83
CA LEU A 705 -41.36 27.63 -3.90
C LEU A 705 -41.95 26.71 -4.96
N ASP A 706 -41.12 26.37 -5.95
CA ASP A 706 -41.50 25.51 -7.05
C ASP A 706 -40.84 24.13 -6.92
N VAL A 707 -41.59 23.10 -7.28
CA VAL A 707 -41.13 21.72 -7.41
C VAL A 707 -40.94 21.44 -8.90
N TYR A 708 -39.75 20.98 -9.26
CA TYR A 708 -39.36 20.62 -10.62
C TYR A 708 -39.08 19.11 -10.72
N ALA A 709 -39.43 18.52 -11.86
CA ALA A 709 -39.00 17.19 -12.26
C ALA A 709 -38.61 17.22 -13.73
N ASN A 710 -37.40 16.77 -14.08
CA ASN A 710 -36.85 16.83 -15.44
C ASN A 710 -37.02 18.22 -16.08
N ASN A 711 -36.62 19.27 -15.37
CA ASN A 711 -36.72 20.67 -15.78
C ASN A 711 -38.16 21.18 -16.02
N ALA A 712 -39.20 20.42 -15.62
CA ALA A 712 -40.60 20.84 -15.73
C ALA A 712 -41.17 21.22 -14.36
N LEU A 713 -41.87 22.36 -14.29
CA LEU A 713 -42.63 22.76 -13.11
C LEU A 713 -43.81 21.80 -12.90
N VAL A 714 -43.83 21.07 -11.78
CA VAL A 714 -44.90 20.12 -11.44
C VAL A 714 -45.80 20.61 -10.31
N ALA A 715 -45.28 21.42 -9.40
CA ALA A 715 -46.07 22.06 -8.35
C ALA A 715 -45.46 23.40 -7.92
N ARG A 716 -46.31 24.31 -7.45
CA ARG A 716 -45.91 25.63 -6.97
C ARG A 716 -46.66 25.97 -5.69
N LEU A 717 -45.91 26.32 -4.66
CA LEU A 717 -46.41 26.84 -3.39
C LEU A 717 -46.23 28.36 -3.41
N GLN A 718 -47.31 29.08 -3.09
CA GLN A 718 -47.35 30.54 -2.92
C GLN A 718 -48.18 30.88 -1.69
N PRO A 719 -48.08 32.10 -1.13
CA PRO A 719 -48.91 32.50 0.00
C PRO A 719 -50.41 32.28 -0.29
N GLY A 720 -51.04 31.39 0.48
CA GLY A 720 -52.45 31.03 0.37
C GLY A 720 -52.85 30.17 -0.83
N LYS A 721 -51.89 29.66 -1.63
CA LYS A 721 -52.21 28.90 -2.86
C LYS A 721 -51.25 27.73 -3.07
N LEU A 722 -51.81 26.59 -3.48
CA LEU A 722 -51.09 25.46 -4.04
C LEU A 722 -51.53 25.27 -5.50
N TYR A 723 -50.58 25.34 -6.43
CA TYR A 723 -50.80 25.02 -7.83
C TYR A 723 -50.16 23.67 -8.14
N VAL A 724 -50.95 22.69 -8.55
CA VAL A 724 -50.43 21.43 -9.13
C VAL A 724 -50.57 21.52 -10.64
N VAL A 725 -49.47 21.31 -11.36
CA VAL A 725 -49.44 21.36 -12.83
C VAL A 725 -49.78 19.97 -13.36
N GLY A 726 -50.96 19.82 -13.97
CA GLY A 726 -51.45 18.55 -14.51
C GLY A 726 -52.49 17.89 -13.60
N ASN A 727 -52.41 16.56 -13.46
CA ASN A 727 -53.41 15.77 -12.74
C ASN A 727 -53.02 15.58 -11.26
N VAL A 728 -54.01 15.57 -10.38
CA VAL A 728 -53.87 15.07 -9.00
C VAL A 728 -54.38 13.64 -8.96
N LEU A 729 -53.48 12.67 -8.83
CA LEU A 729 -53.83 11.26 -8.69
C LEU A 729 -53.98 10.90 -7.22
N ALA A 730 -55.17 10.45 -6.81
CA ALA A 730 -55.35 9.81 -5.51
C ALA A 730 -54.58 8.48 -5.52
N GLY A 731 -53.59 8.30 -4.64
CA GLY A 731 -52.64 7.16 -4.63
C GLY A 731 -53.29 5.77 -4.46
N ASP A 732 -52.56 4.76 -4.00
CA ASP A 732 -53.04 3.35 -4.01
C ASP A 732 -54.36 3.12 -3.26
N GLY A 733 -54.66 3.93 -2.25
CA GLY A 733 -55.95 3.92 -1.54
C GLY A 733 -57.10 4.59 -2.29
N ARG A 734 -56.86 5.17 -3.49
CA ARG A 734 -57.78 5.93 -4.35
C ARG A 734 -58.63 6.97 -3.61
N LYS A 735 -58.07 7.53 -2.53
CA LYS A 735 -58.72 8.53 -1.68
C LYS A 735 -58.09 9.91 -1.86
N LEU A 736 -58.89 10.92 -2.22
CA LEU A 736 -58.52 12.33 -2.16
C LEU A 736 -59.49 13.02 -1.20
N SER A 737 -58.97 13.73 -0.20
CA SER A 737 -59.75 14.48 0.78
C SER A 737 -59.20 15.91 0.87
N LEU A 738 -60.08 16.90 0.74
CA LEU A 738 -59.76 18.31 0.91
C LEU A 738 -60.62 18.87 2.04
N THR A 739 -59.98 19.39 3.09
CA THR A 739 -60.66 19.89 4.30
C THR A 739 -60.44 21.39 4.43
N SER A 740 -61.44 22.12 4.94
CA SER A 740 -61.31 23.50 5.40
C SER A 740 -61.64 23.59 6.89
N ASP A 741 -60.68 24.01 7.71
CA ASP A 741 -60.77 24.03 9.19
C ASP A 741 -60.64 25.43 9.82
N ASN A 742 -60.07 26.40 9.11
CA ASN A 742 -59.65 27.67 9.73
C ASN A 742 -60.73 28.76 9.88
N ASN A 743 -61.94 28.58 9.32
CA ASN A 743 -63.02 29.59 9.45
C ASN A 743 -64.44 29.02 9.40
N SER A 744 -64.59 27.69 9.47
CA SER A 744 -65.89 27.03 9.50
C SER A 744 -66.19 26.57 10.93
N SER A 745 -67.44 26.67 11.38
CA SER A 745 -67.84 26.13 12.68
C SER A 745 -67.83 24.59 12.73
N LEU A 746 -67.86 23.94 11.56
CA LEU A 746 -67.71 22.50 11.36
C LEU A 746 -66.76 22.28 10.17
N ASN A 747 -65.79 21.38 10.29
CA ASN A 747 -64.80 21.15 9.24
C ASN A 747 -65.45 20.48 8.03
N SER A 748 -65.68 21.24 6.97
CA SER A 748 -66.22 20.69 5.73
C SER A 748 -65.12 19.99 4.92
N ARG A 749 -65.48 18.87 4.30
CA ARG A 749 -64.59 18.03 3.51
C ARG A 749 -65.21 17.70 2.17
N PHE A 750 -64.39 17.78 1.12
CA PHE A 750 -64.67 17.16 -0.18
C PHE A 750 -63.86 15.87 -0.30
N ASN A 751 -64.56 14.76 -0.55
CA ASN A 751 -63.99 13.42 -0.55
C ASN A 751 -64.27 12.70 -1.86
N LEU A 752 -63.22 12.12 -2.44
CA LEU A 752 -63.30 11.08 -3.47
C LEU A 752 -62.72 9.80 -2.88
N TRP A 753 -63.49 8.72 -2.81
CA TRP A 753 -63.06 7.44 -2.26
C TRP A 753 -63.88 6.26 -2.79
N GLY A 754 -63.53 5.03 -2.44
CA GLY A 754 -64.36 3.86 -2.76
C GLY A 754 -63.94 2.58 -2.03
N ASN A 755 -64.85 1.62 -1.94
CA ASN A 755 -64.62 0.26 -1.41
C ASN A 755 -65.47 -0.76 -2.19
N SER A 756 -65.48 -2.04 -1.77
CA SER A 756 -66.25 -3.10 -2.44
C SER A 756 -67.75 -2.81 -2.54
N ASP A 757 -68.30 -2.15 -1.54
CA ASP A 757 -69.75 -1.92 -1.40
C ASP A 757 -70.18 -0.58 -2.02
N ARG A 758 -69.25 0.36 -2.11
CA ARG A 758 -69.40 1.68 -2.75
C ARG A 758 -68.18 1.91 -3.65
N PRO A 759 -68.13 1.31 -4.86
CA PRO A 759 -66.97 1.37 -5.75
C PRO A 759 -66.38 2.75 -6.03
N THR A 760 -67.21 3.78 -6.07
CA THR A 760 -66.77 5.18 -6.21
C THR A 760 -67.76 6.07 -5.50
N VAL A 761 -67.26 6.99 -4.68
CA VAL A 761 -68.03 7.95 -3.89
C VAL A 761 -67.40 9.32 -4.07
N ILE A 762 -68.22 10.29 -4.45
CA ILE A 762 -67.92 11.72 -4.38
C ILE A 762 -68.83 12.30 -3.31
N GLU A 763 -68.27 12.81 -2.23
CA GLU A 763 -68.99 13.15 -1.00
C GLU A 763 -68.57 14.51 -0.47
N LEU A 764 -69.55 15.31 -0.04
CA LEU A 764 -69.36 16.48 0.80
C LEU A 764 -69.88 16.13 2.18
N ASP A 765 -69.03 16.30 3.19
CA ASP A 765 -69.38 16.05 4.58
C ASP A 765 -68.79 17.12 5.50
N ASP A 766 -69.22 17.11 6.75
CA ASP A 766 -68.61 17.87 7.84
C ASP A 766 -68.51 17.01 9.11
N ASP A 767 -68.16 17.61 10.25
CA ASP A 767 -68.00 16.89 11.52
C ASP A 767 -69.28 16.22 12.04
N GLN A 768 -70.45 16.54 11.48
CA GLN A 768 -71.74 15.93 11.82
C GLN A 768 -72.17 14.84 10.84
N GLY A 769 -71.47 14.70 9.70
CA GLY A 769 -71.70 13.66 8.71
C GLY A 769 -71.82 14.20 7.29
N TRP A 770 -72.30 13.36 6.37
CA TRP A 770 -72.42 13.73 4.97
C TRP A 770 -73.59 14.69 4.72
N HIS A 771 -73.34 15.71 3.90
CA HIS A 771 -74.35 16.62 3.36
C HIS A 771 -74.97 16.03 2.10
N LEU A 772 -74.11 15.63 1.16
CA LEU A 772 -74.52 14.99 -0.08
C LEU A 772 -73.42 14.08 -0.60
N TYR A 773 -73.84 13.04 -1.32
CA TYR A 773 -72.90 12.21 -2.07
C TYR A 773 -73.50 11.71 -3.38
N SER A 774 -72.64 11.46 -4.34
CA SER A 774 -72.91 10.61 -5.50
C SER A 774 -72.06 9.35 -5.36
N GLN A 775 -72.68 8.18 -5.48
CA GLN A 775 -71.97 6.91 -5.46
C GLN A 775 -72.36 6.01 -6.63
N ARG A 776 -71.42 5.16 -7.05
CA ARG A 776 -71.71 3.97 -7.84
C ARG A 776 -71.97 2.79 -6.91
N ASN A 777 -73.03 2.05 -7.15
CA ASN A 777 -73.36 0.81 -6.44
C ASN A 777 -72.66 -0.39 -7.09
N PRO A 778 -72.57 -1.57 -6.43
CA PRO A 778 -71.94 -2.76 -6.98
C PRO A 778 -72.59 -3.27 -8.28
N ASP A 779 -73.88 -2.98 -8.50
CA ASP A 779 -74.63 -3.31 -9.73
C ASP A 779 -74.38 -2.31 -10.89
N GLY A 780 -73.53 -1.31 -10.69
CA GLY A 780 -73.20 -0.28 -11.66
C GLY A 780 -74.16 0.91 -11.68
N SER A 781 -75.29 0.87 -10.97
CA SER A 781 -76.20 2.00 -10.84
C SER A 781 -75.57 3.17 -10.07
N ILE A 782 -76.05 4.39 -10.32
CA ILE A 782 -75.60 5.59 -9.60
C ILE A 782 -76.70 6.05 -8.65
N ARG A 783 -76.32 6.38 -7.42
CA ARG A 783 -77.20 7.00 -6.43
C ARG A 783 -76.65 8.37 -6.04
N PHE A 784 -77.48 9.39 -6.18
CA PHE A 784 -77.25 10.72 -5.60
C PHE A 784 -78.14 10.87 -4.35
N MET A 785 -77.56 11.28 -3.24
CA MET A 785 -78.25 11.42 -1.96
C MET A 785 -77.93 12.78 -1.34
N VAL A 786 -78.95 13.43 -0.76
CA VAL A 786 -78.82 14.68 0.00
C VAL A 786 -79.42 14.45 1.38
N ASN A 787 -78.70 14.85 2.43
CA ASN A 787 -79.12 14.80 3.82
C ASN A 787 -79.77 16.13 4.19
N GLY A 788 -81.03 16.30 3.82
CA GLY A 788 -81.77 17.55 4.04
C GLY A 788 -82.84 17.79 2.98
N GLU A 789 -83.27 19.05 2.87
CA GLU A 789 -84.26 19.48 1.88
C GLU A 789 -83.60 19.86 0.54
N ILE A 790 -84.26 19.51 -0.57
CA ILE A 790 -83.87 19.96 -1.91
C ILE A 790 -84.83 21.08 -2.32
N PHE A 791 -84.34 22.31 -2.33
CA PHE A 791 -85.05 23.46 -2.86
C PHE A 791 -84.70 23.65 -4.35
N THR A 792 -85.70 23.72 -5.21
CA THR A 792 -85.51 23.95 -6.66
C THR A 792 -86.20 25.25 -7.07
N THR A 793 -85.50 26.08 -7.85
CA THR A 793 -86.05 27.34 -8.39
C THR A 793 -86.73 27.16 -9.75
N SER A 794 -86.71 25.94 -10.27
CA SER A 794 -87.17 25.55 -11.61
C SER A 794 -87.92 24.23 -11.52
N SER A 795 -88.56 23.82 -12.61
CA SER A 795 -89.32 22.58 -12.66
C SER A 795 -88.49 21.34 -12.36
N ILE A 796 -89.07 20.37 -11.66
CA ILE A 796 -88.49 19.04 -11.40
C ILE A 796 -88.95 18.07 -12.48
N HIS A 797 -88.01 17.40 -13.15
CA HIS A 797 -88.31 16.38 -14.16
C HIS A 797 -88.04 14.97 -13.61
N ALA A 798 -89.05 14.09 -13.65
CA ALA A 798 -88.95 12.69 -13.25
C ALA A 798 -89.38 11.79 -14.41
N GLY A 799 -88.40 11.37 -15.22
CA GLY A 799 -88.66 10.77 -16.53
C GLY A 799 -89.35 11.77 -17.46
N ALA A 800 -90.49 11.38 -18.04
CA ALA A 800 -91.30 12.27 -18.87
C ALA A 800 -92.29 13.15 -18.08
N ASN A 801 -92.35 13.02 -16.74
CA ASN A 801 -93.23 13.83 -15.89
C ASN A 801 -92.51 15.11 -15.43
N THR A 802 -93.27 16.19 -15.25
CA THR A 802 -92.74 17.48 -14.79
C THR A 802 -93.58 18.01 -13.64
N ILE A 803 -92.94 18.47 -12.57
CA ILE A 803 -93.55 19.33 -11.56
C ILE A 803 -93.06 20.76 -11.85
N SER A 804 -93.98 21.62 -12.27
CA SER A 804 -93.71 23.01 -12.63
C SER A 804 -93.59 23.90 -11.38
N THR A 805 -92.98 25.08 -11.54
CA THR A 805 -92.75 26.05 -10.45
C THR A 805 -94.03 26.67 -9.88
N ASP A 806 -95.13 26.59 -10.61
CA ASP A 806 -96.48 26.99 -10.17
C ASP A 806 -97.24 25.87 -9.43
N GLY A 807 -96.59 24.72 -9.21
CA GLY A 807 -97.20 23.54 -8.60
C GLY A 807 -98.00 22.67 -9.57
N ASN A 808 -98.05 23.03 -10.86
CA ASN A 808 -98.73 22.22 -11.86
C ASN A 808 -97.92 20.96 -12.20
N ILE A 809 -98.61 19.89 -12.57
CA ILE A 809 -97.98 18.59 -12.85
C ILE A 809 -98.29 18.17 -14.28
N TYR A 810 -97.26 17.95 -15.09
CA TYR A 810 -97.36 17.38 -16.43
C TYR A 810 -97.05 15.87 -16.38
N GLY A 811 -97.85 15.05 -17.04
CA GLY A 811 -97.58 13.62 -17.12
C GLY A 811 -98.55 12.84 -18.00
N SER A 812 -98.15 11.63 -18.39
CA SER A 812 -98.94 10.74 -19.26
C SER A 812 -100.26 10.31 -18.62
N LEU A 813 -100.33 10.23 -17.29
CA LEU A 813 -101.56 9.90 -16.54
C LEU A 813 -102.70 10.90 -16.83
N TRP A 814 -102.35 12.18 -17.04
CA TRP A 814 -103.31 13.26 -17.29
C TRP A 814 -103.47 13.58 -18.78
N GLY A 815 -102.63 12.99 -19.66
CA GLY A 815 -102.57 13.34 -21.07
C GLY A 815 -102.06 14.75 -21.35
N GLY A 816 -101.35 15.37 -20.40
CA GLY A 816 -100.96 16.79 -20.43
C GLY A 816 -100.75 17.37 -19.02
N TRP A 817 -101.16 18.62 -18.82
CA TRP A 817 -101.12 19.29 -17.51
C TRP A 817 -102.32 18.91 -16.62
N LEU A 818 -102.06 18.77 -15.32
CA LEU A 818 -103.06 18.39 -14.32
C LEU A 818 -104.20 19.43 -14.20
N ASN A 819 -103.88 20.72 -14.25
CA ASN A 819 -104.90 21.79 -14.20
C ASN A 819 -105.91 21.66 -15.37
N ASP A 820 -105.44 21.39 -16.57
CA ASP A 820 -106.27 21.23 -17.76
C ASP A 820 -107.15 19.99 -17.62
N TRP A 821 -106.59 18.90 -17.09
CA TRP A 821 -107.33 17.68 -16.82
C TRP A 821 -108.45 17.89 -15.76
N ILE A 822 -108.16 18.55 -14.64
CA ILE A 822 -109.15 18.84 -13.58
C ILE A 822 -110.26 19.75 -14.11
N ASN A 823 -109.91 20.82 -14.83
CA ASN A 823 -110.89 21.76 -15.37
C ASN A 823 -111.88 21.08 -16.34
N ASN A 824 -111.34 20.28 -17.27
CA ASN A 824 -112.13 19.64 -18.32
C ASN A 824 -112.91 18.41 -17.84
N THR A 825 -112.39 17.69 -16.84
CA THR A 825 -112.95 16.41 -16.40
C THR A 825 -113.79 16.53 -15.13
N ILE A 826 -113.47 17.46 -14.23
CA ILE A 826 -114.15 17.62 -12.94
C ILE A 826 -114.99 18.91 -12.90
N ILE A 827 -114.35 20.08 -12.95
CA ILE A 827 -115.00 21.38 -12.68
C ILE A 827 -116.14 21.69 -13.65
N ASN A 828 -115.96 21.39 -14.94
CA ASN A 828 -116.96 21.65 -15.96
C ASN A 828 -118.04 20.57 -16.06
N ARG A 829 -117.93 19.47 -15.30
CA ARG A 829 -118.84 18.31 -15.43
C ARG A 829 -119.66 18.02 -14.19
N PHE A 830 -119.21 18.41 -13.00
CA PHE A 830 -119.89 18.12 -11.73
C PHE A 830 -120.39 19.39 -11.03
N VAL A 831 -121.42 19.22 -10.20
CA VAL A 831 -121.88 20.27 -9.29
C VAL A 831 -120.82 20.49 -8.20
N GLN A 832 -120.31 21.71 -8.11
CA GLN A 832 -119.26 22.11 -7.19
C GLN A 832 -119.82 22.55 -5.83
N ASP A 833 -121.00 23.15 -5.81
CA ASP A 833 -121.66 23.66 -4.61
C ASP A 833 -123.17 23.88 -4.84
N ILE A 834 -123.96 23.94 -3.77
CA ILE A 834 -125.41 24.22 -3.79
C ILE A 834 -125.73 25.27 -2.72
N ARG A 835 -126.48 26.30 -3.09
CA ARG A 835 -126.89 27.36 -2.14
C ARG A 835 -128.32 27.84 -2.37
N LEU A 836 -128.82 28.63 -1.43
CA LEU A 836 -129.99 29.48 -1.63
C LEU A 836 -129.55 30.87 -2.07
N GLY A 837 -130.11 31.39 -3.16
CA GLY A 837 -129.83 32.73 -3.69
C GLY A 837 -130.41 33.87 -2.84
N GLY A 838 -130.45 35.08 -3.40
CA GLY A 838 -131.03 36.24 -2.74
C GLY A 838 -132.51 36.04 -2.39
N ILE A 839 -132.97 36.67 -1.30
CA ILE A 839 -134.40 36.70 -0.95
C ILE A 839 -135.13 37.51 -2.02
N GLU A 840 -136.20 36.95 -2.53
CA GLU A 840 -137.18 37.62 -3.37
C GLU A 840 -138.54 37.57 -2.68
N TYR A 841 -139.27 38.69 -2.73
CA TYR A 841 -140.65 38.75 -2.28
C TYR A 841 -141.59 38.48 -3.46
N ALA A 842 -142.55 37.57 -3.27
CA ALA A 842 -143.63 37.35 -4.22
C ALA A 842 -144.97 37.50 -3.51
N GLN A 843 -145.90 38.22 -4.14
CA GLN A 843 -147.24 38.42 -3.61
C GLN A 843 -148.05 37.13 -3.74
N ALA A 844 -148.66 36.70 -2.63
CA ALA A 844 -149.62 35.61 -2.63
C ALA A 844 -151.02 36.24 -2.69
N TRP A 845 -151.66 36.22 -3.85
CA TRP A 845 -152.94 36.91 -4.08
C TRP A 845 -154.05 36.24 -3.26
N ASN A 846 -154.77 36.99 -2.40
CA ASN A 846 -155.90 36.58 -1.51
C ASN A 846 -156.78 35.40 -2.00
N GLY A 847 -156.26 34.18 -1.92
CA GLY A 847 -156.89 32.97 -2.42
C GLY A 847 -156.14 31.72 -1.95
N PRO A 848 -156.77 30.53 -2.00
CA PRO A 848 -156.27 29.32 -1.33
C PRO A 848 -155.08 28.63 -2.03
N GLY A 849 -154.32 29.30 -2.89
CA GLY A 849 -153.19 28.70 -3.61
C GLY A 849 -152.14 29.69 -4.13
N TYR A 850 -150.86 29.35 -3.95
CA TYR A 850 -149.70 30.04 -4.50
C TYR A 850 -148.87 29.05 -5.33
N ASN A 851 -148.60 29.38 -6.59
CA ASN A 851 -147.70 28.62 -7.46
C ASN A 851 -146.35 29.32 -7.50
N ASP A 852 -145.31 28.66 -7.00
CA ASP A 852 -143.96 29.21 -7.03
C ASP A 852 -143.29 29.05 -8.41
N THR A 853 -142.22 29.80 -8.64
CA THR A 853 -141.41 29.67 -9.85
C THR A 853 -140.46 28.47 -9.74
N PRO A 854 -140.35 27.59 -10.76
CA PRO A 854 -139.41 26.47 -10.74
C PRO A 854 -138.00 26.91 -10.34
N GLY A 855 -137.38 26.14 -9.44
CA GLY A 855 -136.09 26.48 -8.87
C GLY A 855 -136.13 27.35 -7.62
N TYR A 856 -137.29 27.87 -7.19
CA TYR A 856 -137.43 28.63 -5.96
C TYR A 856 -137.99 27.78 -4.83
N VAL A 857 -137.55 28.09 -3.61
CA VAL A 857 -138.06 27.51 -2.37
C VAL A 857 -138.57 28.62 -1.46
N ILE A 858 -139.69 28.36 -0.78
CA ILE A 858 -140.25 29.28 0.21
C ILE A 858 -139.36 29.26 1.45
N THR A 859 -138.97 30.44 1.90
CA THR A 859 -138.10 30.67 3.05
C THR A 859 -138.73 31.55 4.13
N GLY A 860 -139.93 32.07 3.87
CA GLY A 860 -140.75 32.77 4.86
C GLY A 860 -142.14 33.07 4.30
N VAL A 861 -143.12 33.22 5.19
CA VAL A 861 -144.49 33.62 4.87
C VAL A 861 -144.84 34.89 5.64
N MET A 862 -145.61 35.78 5.03
CA MET A 862 -146.07 37.04 5.62
C MET A 862 -147.58 37.11 5.57
N ASN A 863 -148.17 37.44 6.72
CA ASN A 863 -149.58 37.74 6.88
C ASN A 863 -149.66 38.98 7.80
N GLY A 864 -149.68 40.15 7.18
CA GLY A 864 -149.66 41.45 7.83
C GLY A 864 -151.02 41.87 8.39
N ASN A 865 -152.13 41.28 7.94
CA ASN A 865 -153.48 41.57 8.42
C ASN A 865 -154.05 40.52 9.40
N SER A 866 -153.32 39.41 9.62
CA SER A 866 -153.68 38.29 10.50
C SER A 866 -155.01 37.61 10.16
N ASP A 867 -155.43 37.63 8.90
CA ASP A 867 -156.58 36.84 8.43
C ASP A 867 -156.18 35.38 8.13
N GLU A 868 -157.09 34.58 7.58
CA GLU A 868 -156.83 33.16 7.27
C GLU A 868 -155.98 32.95 6.00
N LEU A 869 -155.59 34.03 5.30
CA LEU A 869 -154.86 34.03 4.03
C LEU A 869 -153.46 34.66 4.21
N ILE A 870 -152.48 34.24 3.40
CA ILE A 870 -151.14 34.83 3.41
C ILE A 870 -151.08 36.01 2.42
N ASP A 871 -150.46 37.12 2.80
CA ASP A 871 -150.30 38.32 1.95
C ASP A 871 -149.11 38.19 0.98
N GLY A 872 -148.05 37.47 1.39
CA GLY A 872 -146.86 37.28 0.56
C GLY A 872 -145.91 36.22 1.08
N VAL A 873 -144.98 35.81 0.23
CA VAL A 873 -143.93 34.84 0.55
C VAL A 873 -142.55 35.40 0.24
N HIS A 874 -141.61 35.11 1.13
CA HIS A 874 -140.18 35.23 0.85
C HIS A 874 -139.70 33.92 0.25
N ARG A 875 -139.15 33.97 -0.95
CA ARG A 875 -138.60 32.82 -1.67
C ARG A 875 -137.15 33.06 -2.03
N ARG A 876 -136.40 31.99 -2.26
CA ARG A 876 -135.02 32.04 -2.75
C ARG A 876 -134.83 31.02 -3.85
N PRO A 877 -134.07 31.30 -4.90
CA PRO A 877 -133.71 30.28 -5.88
C PRO A 877 -132.73 29.29 -5.25
N LEU A 878 -132.99 27.99 -5.34
CA LEU A 878 -131.97 26.97 -5.16
C LEU A 878 -131.01 27.07 -6.36
N GLN A 879 -129.73 27.28 -6.08
CA GLN A 879 -128.69 27.44 -7.09
C GLN A 879 -127.68 26.30 -6.97
N LYS A 880 -127.13 25.86 -8.10
CA LYS A 880 -126.01 24.91 -8.20
C LYS A 880 -124.84 25.57 -8.93
N LEU A 881 -123.63 25.36 -8.44
CA LEU A 881 -122.41 25.87 -9.03
C LEU A 881 -121.84 24.81 -9.98
N ILE A 882 -121.68 25.13 -11.27
CA ILE A 882 -121.02 24.26 -12.25
C ILE A 882 -120.10 25.15 -13.10
N GLY A 883 -118.83 24.76 -13.29
CA GLY A 883 -117.88 25.54 -14.09
C GLY A 883 -117.69 26.98 -13.59
N GLY A 884 -117.78 27.21 -12.26
CA GLY A 884 -117.68 28.54 -11.66
C GLY A 884 -118.92 29.45 -11.85
N VAL A 885 -119.98 28.97 -12.51
CA VAL A 885 -121.21 29.71 -12.73
C VAL A 885 -122.34 29.15 -11.85
N TRP A 886 -123.00 30.04 -11.09
CA TRP A 886 -124.19 29.69 -10.34
C TRP A 886 -125.40 29.64 -11.28
N TYR A 887 -125.94 28.45 -11.48
CA TYR A 887 -127.17 28.23 -12.21
C TYR A 887 -128.34 28.09 -11.24
N ASN A 888 -129.46 28.73 -11.53
CA ASN A 888 -130.72 28.38 -10.86
C ASN A 888 -131.06 26.94 -11.21
N VAL A 889 -131.39 26.14 -10.21
CA VAL A 889 -131.90 24.78 -10.41
C VAL A 889 -133.25 24.90 -11.11
N ALA A 890 -133.55 24.03 -12.07
CA ALA A 890 -134.89 23.90 -12.61
C ALA A 890 -135.64 22.84 -11.77
N SER A 891 -136.84 23.15 -11.29
CA SER A 891 -137.76 22.13 -10.78
C SER A 891 -138.44 21.48 -11.99
N ILE A 892 -138.51 20.14 -12.01
CA ILE A 892 -139.28 19.38 -13.01
C ILE A 892 -140.70 19.20 -12.50
#